data_AF-A0A0H2X8T6-F1
#
_entry.id   AF-A0A0H2X8T6-F1
#
_cell.length_a   1.000
_cell.length_b   1.000
_cell.length_c   1.000
_cell.angle_alpha   90.00
_cell.angle_beta   90.00
_cell.angle_gamma   90.00
#
_symmetry.space_group_name_H-M   'P 1'
#
loop_
_entity.id
_entity.type
_entity.pdbx_description
1 polymer ?
#
loop_
_entity_poly.entity_id
_entity_poly.type
_entity_poly.pdbx_seq_one_letter_code
_entity_poly.pdbx_strand_id
1 'polypeptide(L)'
;MRLSTIKLSGFKSFVDPTTLHLPTNMTGIVGPNGCGKSNIIDAVRWVMGESSASRLRGDSLTDVIFSGSSARKPVSQATVELIFDNSDHTISGEFASFNEISVKRLVSRDGTSAYYLNGTKCRRRDITDLFLGTGLGPRSYSIIEQGMISQIIEARPEDLRVYLEEAAGISKYKERRKETETRIRHTRENLDRLGDLREEITKQLAHLQRQARQAEQYQALQEERRIKDAEWKALEYRGLDGRLQGLREKLNQEETRLQQLIAEQRDAEARIETGRVRREEAAEAVAKAQADVYQVGGALARIEQQIQHQRELSHRLHKARDEAQSQLQELTQHISGDSAKLAVLREAVADAEPQLEQLREDHEFRQDALREAEARLADWQQRWETHNRDTGEASRAGEVERTRVDYLDRQSLEADRRREALVNERAGLDLDALAEAFEQIELRHETQKASLDGLTEQVEARKHALGGLQEQQRASQGELAEVRKQAQAARGRLSSLETLQQAALGQEQGAAVAWLKARGLDSAVRVGERISVESGWENAVEGALGQLIEGVLVEAPEQLVDALGELGDGRIALVSSATDNVQFAPTSLAAKVQGPIAIRRLLARLHAAEDLDAARSLQCNLPDGDSVITRSGERLGEGWVRVSRSGAAKQGALLREREIQELRSQIDTLQEREGDLEEQLASFREQLLAAEQQREDAQRQLYMAHRSVSELAGQLQSQQGKVDAARGRIERIEAELGQLLETLDTSREQAREARAKLEDAVVRMGDLQGTREALESERRQLTDARDQARDAARGVRDAMHALALTLESQRTQITSLSQTLERMDSQRGQLDTRLEDLVAQLSEGDSPVETLEHEHQAALSERVRTERVLGEARTMLDSIDGELRSFEQTRQQRDEQALAQRERISQRKLDQQALVLNAEQLAAAVVKAGFVLEDVVNGLEEAANPAEWDAAVGQIDARMRRLEPVNLAAIQEYGEAAQRSEYLDAQNVDLTTALETLEEAIRKIDRETRGRFKDTFDRVNSGVQALYPRLFGGGHAYLELTGEDLLDTGVTIMARPPGKRVSSISLLSGGEKAMTAVALVFAIFQLNPAPFCLLDEVDAPLDEANVGRLANMVKEMSEKVQFLFVSHNKATMEAARQLSGVTMREPGVSRLVSVDLEEAARLAGAA
;
A
#
# COMPACT_ATOMS: atom_id res chain seq x y z
N MET A 1 -12.19 3.44 41.62
CA MET A 1 -11.64 2.63 40.50
C MET A 1 -10.33 2.03 40.95
N ARG A 2 -10.11 0.74 40.71
CA ARG A 2 -8.93 0.00 41.16
C ARG A 2 -8.48 -0.99 40.09
N LEU A 3 -7.17 -1.16 39.89
CA LEU A 3 -6.67 -2.17 38.95
C LEU A 3 -6.77 -3.54 39.62
N SER A 4 -7.68 -4.39 39.14
CA SER A 4 -7.95 -5.71 39.73
C SER A 4 -7.08 -6.79 39.11
N THR A 5 -6.93 -6.77 37.78
CA THR A 5 -6.23 -7.83 37.03
C THR A 5 -5.51 -7.27 35.81
N ILE A 6 -4.28 -7.75 35.59
CA ILE A 6 -3.50 -7.51 34.36
C ILE A 6 -3.35 -8.86 33.64
N LYS A 7 -3.85 -8.95 32.40
CA LYS A 7 -3.69 -10.13 31.53
C LYS A 7 -2.71 -9.81 30.42
N LEU A 8 -1.67 -10.63 30.31
CA LEU A 8 -0.56 -10.49 29.36
C LEU A 8 -0.48 -11.74 28.50
N SER A 9 -0.30 -11.60 27.19
CA SER A 9 0.01 -12.74 26.32
C SER A 9 0.85 -12.27 25.13
N GLY A 10 1.94 -12.97 24.86
CA GLY A 10 2.88 -12.64 23.78
C GLY A 10 3.58 -11.28 23.92
N PHE A 11 3.56 -10.67 25.11
CA PHE A 11 4.09 -9.33 25.36
C PHE A 11 5.51 -9.39 25.94
N LYS A 12 6.51 -8.91 25.18
CA LYS A 12 7.93 -8.98 25.53
C LYS A 12 8.31 -10.36 26.07
N SER A 13 8.79 -10.48 27.31
CA SER A 13 9.18 -11.77 27.91
C SER A 13 8.01 -12.62 28.42
N PHE A 14 6.75 -12.15 28.39
CA PHE A 14 5.56 -12.89 28.80
C PHE A 14 4.91 -13.59 27.60
N VAL A 15 5.41 -14.78 27.27
CA VAL A 15 5.00 -15.57 26.10
C VAL A 15 3.64 -16.24 26.33
N ASP A 16 3.53 -17.00 27.42
CA ASP A 16 2.32 -17.73 27.79
C ASP A 16 1.27 -16.75 28.38
N PRO A 17 -0.05 -16.97 28.16
CA PRO A 17 -1.10 -16.18 28.78
C PRO A 17 -0.94 -16.14 30.31
N THR A 18 -0.58 -14.97 30.83
CA THR A 18 -0.25 -14.77 32.23
C THR A 18 -1.21 -13.76 32.83
N THR A 19 -1.81 -14.12 33.97
CA THR A 19 -2.76 -13.26 34.69
C THR A 19 -2.16 -12.87 36.04
N LEU A 20 -1.99 -11.56 36.25
CA LEU A 20 -1.56 -10.98 37.52
C LEU A 20 -2.78 -10.42 38.25
N HIS A 21 -3.12 -11.01 39.39
CA HIS A 21 -4.17 -10.52 40.27
C HIS A 21 -3.61 -9.57 41.31
N LEU A 22 -4.33 -8.48 41.59
CA LEU A 22 -3.90 -7.41 42.51
C LEU A 22 -4.92 -7.21 43.65
N PRO A 23 -5.11 -8.21 44.54
CA PRO A 23 -6.14 -8.20 45.58
C PRO A 23 -5.84 -7.25 46.74
N THR A 24 -4.62 -6.72 46.88
CA THR A 24 -4.27 -5.71 47.91
C THR A 24 -3.92 -4.33 47.33
N ASN A 25 -4.00 -3.29 48.17
CA ASN A 25 -3.61 -1.91 47.81
C ASN A 25 -2.09 -1.71 47.82
N MET A 26 -1.30 -2.73 48.17
CA MET A 26 0.15 -2.59 48.24
C MET A 26 0.83 -3.90 47.83
N THR A 27 1.10 -3.99 46.52
CA THR A 27 1.66 -5.18 45.89
C THR A 27 3.10 -4.90 45.42
N GLY A 28 4.07 -5.67 45.93
CA GLY A 28 5.44 -5.62 45.45
C GLY A 28 5.66 -6.62 44.32
N ILE A 29 6.27 -6.19 43.22
CA ILE A 29 6.69 -7.06 42.12
C ILE A 29 8.21 -7.27 42.26
N VAL A 30 8.61 -8.49 42.58
CA VAL A 30 9.99 -8.82 42.97
C VAL A 30 10.56 -9.92 42.09
N GLY A 31 11.88 -10.03 41.99
CA GLY A 31 12.53 -11.08 41.20
C GLY A 31 13.97 -10.73 40.85
N PRO A 32 14.76 -11.68 40.33
CA PRO A 32 16.16 -11.44 39.93
C PRO A 32 16.29 -10.32 38.89
N ASN A 33 17.47 -9.69 38.77
CA ASN A 33 17.70 -8.69 37.74
C ASN A 33 17.57 -9.30 36.34
N GLY A 34 16.95 -8.59 35.41
CA GLY A 34 16.71 -9.06 34.05
C GLY A 34 15.54 -10.05 33.87
N CYS A 35 14.74 -10.35 34.90
CA CYS A 35 13.63 -11.31 34.79
C CYS A 35 12.32 -10.81 34.17
N GLY A 36 12.30 -9.59 33.63
CA GLY A 36 11.13 -9.01 32.97
C GLY A 36 10.17 -8.26 33.89
N LYS A 37 10.61 -7.83 35.09
CA LYS A 37 9.79 -7.05 36.04
C LYS A 37 9.25 -5.76 35.43
N SER A 38 10.11 -4.95 34.82
CA SER A 38 9.71 -3.68 34.18
C SER A 38 8.83 -3.88 32.94
N ASN A 39 8.78 -5.08 32.34
CA ASN A 39 7.87 -5.36 31.22
C ASN A 39 6.39 -5.33 31.65
N ILE A 40 6.08 -5.54 32.94
CA ILE A 40 4.72 -5.40 33.46
C ILE A 40 4.30 -3.91 33.44
N ILE A 41 5.23 -3.01 33.73
CA ILE A 41 5.03 -1.56 33.71
C ILE A 41 4.78 -1.09 32.28
N ASP A 42 5.64 -1.53 31.35
CA ASP A 42 5.52 -1.22 29.93
C ASP A 42 4.17 -1.70 29.37
N ALA A 43 3.67 -2.85 29.84
CA ALA A 43 2.37 -3.39 29.42
C ALA A 43 1.19 -2.50 29.85
N VAL A 44 1.19 -2.02 31.10
CA VAL A 44 0.16 -1.10 31.61
C VAL A 44 0.18 0.21 30.81
N ARG A 45 1.38 0.79 30.62
CA ARG A 45 1.56 2.05 29.87
C ARG A 45 1.11 1.93 28.41
N TRP A 46 1.44 0.82 27.77
CA TRP A 46 1.09 0.55 26.39
C TRP A 46 -0.43 0.46 26.19
N VAL A 47 -1.17 -0.16 27.10
CA VAL A 47 -2.65 -0.23 27.01
C VAL A 47 -3.30 1.14 27.23
N MET A 48 -2.77 1.96 28.13
CA MET A 48 -3.33 3.29 28.45
C MET A 48 -3.14 4.35 27.33
N GLY A 49 -2.54 3.98 26.20
CA GLY A 49 -2.55 4.82 25.00
C GLY A 49 -1.24 5.49 24.64
N GLU A 50 -0.12 5.12 25.27
CA GLU A 50 1.22 5.60 24.88
C GLU A 50 1.57 5.13 23.44
N SER A 51 2.06 6.07 22.64
CA SER A 51 2.36 5.88 21.21
C SER A 51 3.86 5.97 20.90
N SER A 52 4.69 6.42 21.84
CA SER A 52 6.13 6.52 21.65
C SER A 52 6.83 5.18 21.92
N ALA A 53 7.43 4.57 20.89
CA ALA A 53 8.18 3.31 21.03
C ALA A 53 9.37 3.46 22.00
N SER A 54 10.07 4.59 21.95
CA SER A 54 11.20 4.90 22.84
C SER A 54 10.86 4.85 24.33
N ARG A 55 9.62 5.22 24.69
CA ARG A 55 9.12 5.23 26.07
C ARG A 55 8.72 3.84 26.56
N LEU A 56 8.58 2.87 25.65
CA LEU A 56 8.33 1.46 25.93
C LEU A 56 9.62 0.63 25.83
N ARG A 57 10.80 1.28 25.88
CA ARG A 57 12.12 0.65 25.79
C ARG A 57 12.28 -0.22 24.54
N GLY A 58 11.86 0.29 23.38
CA GLY A 58 12.00 -0.33 22.06
C GLY A 58 12.12 0.71 20.94
N ASP A 59 12.54 0.28 19.74
CA ASP A 59 12.75 1.17 18.60
C ASP A 59 11.48 1.29 17.73
N SER A 60 10.67 0.22 17.71
CA SER A 60 9.38 0.13 17.00
C SER A 60 8.25 -0.31 17.93
N LEU A 61 7.01 0.08 17.60
CA LEU A 61 5.80 -0.39 18.29
C LEU A 61 5.56 -1.90 18.13
N THR A 62 6.24 -2.56 17.19
CA THR A 62 6.23 -4.03 17.03
C THR A 62 7.13 -4.75 18.03
N ASP A 63 8.07 -4.05 18.68
CA ASP A 63 9.07 -4.65 19.58
C ASP A 63 8.48 -5.03 20.95
N VAL A 64 7.20 -4.71 21.17
CA VAL A 64 6.42 -5.21 22.30
C VAL A 64 5.99 -6.67 22.13
N ILE A 65 6.13 -7.25 20.93
CA ILE A 65 5.78 -8.65 20.62
C ILE A 65 6.99 -9.55 20.92
N PHE A 66 6.78 -10.69 21.60
CA PHE A 66 7.86 -11.64 21.86
C PHE A 66 8.55 -12.11 20.56
N SER A 67 9.84 -11.83 20.47
CA SER A 67 10.67 -12.08 19.28
C SER A 67 11.28 -13.49 19.23
N GLY A 68 11.07 -14.33 20.26
CA GLY A 68 11.60 -15.69 20.36
C GLY A 68 12.73 -15.81 21.39
N SER A 69 12.98 -17.03 21.89
CA SER A 69 14.17 -17.38 22.70
C SER A 69 14.77 -18.69 22.22
N SER A 70 15.93 -19.09 22.75
CA SER A 70 16.60 -20.34 22.39
C SER A 70 15.75 -21.59 22.58
N ALA A 71 14.72 -21.53 23.44
CA ALA A 71 13.81 -22.64 23.73
C ALA A 71 12.37 -22.43 23.22
N ARG A 72 11.99 -21.22 22.75
CA ARG A 72 10.60 -20.88 22.37
C ARG A 72 10.51 -20.10 21.07
N LYS A 73 9.59 -20.50 20.17
CA LYS A 73 9.34 -19.82 18.90
C LYS A 73 8.74 -18.40 19.12
N PRO A 74 9.03 -17.43 18.22
CA PRO A 74 8.40 -16.12 18.22
C PRO A 74 6.87 -16.19 18.11
N VAL A 75 6.16 -15.25 18.72
CA VAL A 75 4.70 -15.11 18.59
C VAL A 75 4.33 -14.02 17.57
N SER A 76 3.16 -14.16 16.94
CA SER A 76 2.67 -13.27 15.88
C SER A 76 1.92 -12.03 16.38
N GLN A 77 1.44 -12.06 17.62
CA GLN A 77 0.64 -10.99 18.21
C GLN A 77 0.95 -10.84 19.70
N ALA A 78 0.83 -9.62 20.20
CA ALA A 78 0.84 -9.31 21.63
C ALA A 78 -0.52 -8.74 22.04
N THR A 79 -1.02 -9.20 23.18
CA THR A 79 -2.26 -8.69 23.78
C THR A 79 -2.03 -8.39 25.24
N VAL A 80 -2.47 -7.20 25.65
CA VAL A 80 -2.54 -6.81 27.06
C VAL A 80 -3.94 -6.32 27.34
N GLU A 81 -4.53 -6.82 28.42
CA GLU A 81 -5.85 -6.42 28.91
C GLU A 81 -5.74 -6.03 30.38
N LEU A 82 -6.17 -4.80 30.67
CA LEU A 82 -6.28 -4.25 32.02
C LEU A 82 -7.74 -4.30 32.44
N ILE A 83 -7.99 -4.87 33.61
CA ILE A 83 -9.32 -4.96 34.19
C ILE A 83 -9.35 -4.07 35.42
N PHE A 84 -10.29 -3.13 35.42
CA PHE A 84 -10.52 -2.19 36.49
C PHE A 84 -11.82 -2.51 37.21
N ASP A 85 -11.75 -2.62 38.52
CA ASP A 85 -12.91 -2.62 39.39
C ASP A 85 -13.36 -1.16 39.62
N ASN A 86 -14.58 -0.86 39.20
CA ASN A 86 -15.23 0.44 39.32
C ASN A 86 -16.44 0.38 40.28
N SER A 87 -16.44 -0.53 41.26
CA SER A 87 -17.49 -0.63 42.28
C SER A 87 -17.69 0.67 43.08
N ASP A 88 -16.66 1.52 43.17
CA ASP A 88 -16.74 2.86 43.80
C ASP A 88 -17.34 3.95 42.88
N HIS A 89 -17.72 3.61 41.64
CA HIS A 89 -18.29 4.49 40.61
C HIS A 89 -17.56 5.84 40.43
N THR A 90 -16.22 5.84 40.53
CA THR A 90 -15.41 7.05 40.43
C THR A 90 -15.28 7.60 39.00
N ILE A 91 -15.55 6.76 37.98
CA ILE A 91 -15.59 7.20 36.57
C ILE A 91 -16.95 7.81 36.26
N SER A 92 -16.94 8.93 35.55
CA SER A 92 -18.15 9.63 35.09
C SER A 92 -18.40 9.39 33.60
N GLY A 93 -19.65 9.35 33.17
CA GLY A 93 -20.05 9.19 31.75
C GLY A 93 -20.80 7.89 31.46
N GLU A 94 -20.86 7.51 30.18
CA GLU A 94 -21.63 6.34 29.68
C GLU A 94 -21.18 5.00 30.29
N PHE A 95 -19.93 4.94 30.78
CA PHE A 95 -19.34 3.74 31.37
C PHE A 95 -19.41 3.70 32.90
N ALA A 96 -20.02 4.70 33.56
CA ALA A 96 -20.17 4.74 35.01
C ALA A 96 -21.07 3.62 35.56
N SER A 97 -21.96 3.08 34.72
CA SER A 97 -22.92 2.01 35.03
C SER A 97 -22.29 0.62 35.12
N PHE A 98 -21.05 0.44 34.66
CA PHE A 98 -20.35 -0.83 34.72
C PHE A 98 -19.48 -0.91 35.98
N ASN A 99 -19.65 -2.00 36.73
CA ASN A 99 -18.84 -2.30 37.92
C ASN A 99 -17.42 -2.77 37.55
N GLU A 100 -17.23 -3.25 36.33
CA GLU A 100 -15.94 -3.68 35.81
C GLU A 100 -15.72 -3.08 34.41
N ILE A 101 -14.52 -2.54 34.19
CA ILE A 101 -14.13 -1.93 32.92
C ILE A 101 -12.87 -2.64 32.42
N SER A 102 -12.94 -3.27 31.24
CA SER A 102 -11.79 -3.88 30.58
C SER A 102 -11.27 -3.02 29.44
N VAL A 103 -9.98 -2.72 29.46
CA VAL A 103 -9.27 -2.02 28.40
C VAL A 103 -8.24 -2.96 27.82
N LYS A 104 -8.38 -3.31 26.54
CA LYS A 104 -7.51 -4.25 25.85
C LYS A 104 -6.88 -3.62 24.63
N ARG A 105 -5.56 -3.81 24.47
CA ARG A 105 -4.81 -3.44 23.27
C ARG A 105 -4.22 -4.68 22.63
N LEU A 106 -4.36 -4.78 21.30
CA LEU A 106 -3.83 -5.87 20.48
C LEU A 106 -2.97 -5.28 19.37
N VAL A 107 -1.78 -5.85 19.15
CA VAL A 107 -0.93 -5.53 18.00
C VAL A 107 -0.44 -6.80 17.32
N SER A 108 -0.50 -6.79 15.98
CA SER A 108 0.09 -7.82 15.13
C SER A 108 1.45 -7.36 14.58
N ARG A 109 2.27 -8.31 14.12
CA ARG A 109 3.57 -7.99 13.46
C ARG A 109 3.43 -7.10 12.21
N ASP A 110 2.24 -7.01 11.62
CA ASP A 110 1.94 -6.14 10.46
C ASP A 110 1.79 -4.65 10.84
N GLY A 111 1.98 -4.29 12.12
CA GLY A 111 1.90 -2.90 12.60
C GLY A 111 0.48 -2.42 12.89
N THR A 112 -0.55 -3.27 12.72
CA THR A 112 -1.94 -2.90 13.03
C THR A 112 -2.19 -2.97 14.54
N SER A 113 -2.53 -1.82 15.14
CA SER A 113 -2.88 -1.70 16.57
C SER A 113 -4.37 -1.45 16.73
N ALA A 114 -5.06 -2.29 17.50
CA ALA A 114 -6.49 -2.16 17.79
C ALA A 114 -6.74 -1.99 19.29
N TYR A 115 -7.64 -1.07 19.64
CA TYR A 115 -8.12 -0.85 21.01
C TYR A 115 -9.51 -1.44 21.17
N TYR A 116 -9.74 -2.05 22.33
CA TYR A 116 -11.01 -2.61 22.73
C TYR A 116 -11.37 -2.11 24.13
N LEU A 117 -12.60 -1.67 24.31
CA LEU A 117 -13.19 -1.27 25.58
C LEU A 117 -14.37 -2.19 25.86
N ASN A 118 -14.36 -2.93 26.96
CA ASN A 118 -15.34 -3.96 27.29
C ASN A 118 -15.61 -4.93 26.12
N GLY A 119 -14.56 -5.32 25.39
CA GLY A 119 -14.64 -6.19 24.22
C GLY A 119 -15.07 -5.53 22.90
N THR A 120 -15.50 -4.27 22.91
CA THR A 120 -15.92 -3.54 21.69
C THR A 120 -14.76 -2.73 21.11
N LYS A 121 -14.55 -2.81 19.79
CA LYS A 121 -13.49 -2.06 19.11
C LYS A 121 -13.75 -0.56 19.18
N CYS A 122 -12.79 0.22 19.68
CA CYS A 122 -12.90 1.67 19.87
C CYS A 122 -11.69 2.41 19.30
N ARG A 123 -11.78 3.74 19.24
CA ARG A 123 -10.66 4.60 18.83
C ARG A 123 -9.78 4.91 20.02
N ARG A 124 -8.51 5.21 19.76
CA ARG A 124 -7.56 5.66 20.80
C ARG A 124 -8.08 6.89 21.56
N ARG A 125 -8.84 7.78 20.90
CA ARG A 125 -9.44 8.95 21.54
C ARG A 125 -10.40 8.55 22.65
N ASP A 126 -11.22 7.53 22.43
CA ASP A 126 -12.21 7.06 23.40
C ASP A 126 -11.53 6.49 24.68
N ILE A 127 -10.39 5.82 24.51
CA ILE A 127 -9.54 5.37 25.65
C ILE A 127 -8.89 6.55 26.36
N THR A 128 -8.46 7.58 25.61
CA THR A 128 -7.87 8.80 26.20
C THR A 128 -8.92 9.58 26.99
N ASP A 129 -10.14 9.70 26.45
CA ASP A 129 -11.29 10.36 27.08
C ASP A 129 -11.75 9.65 28.36
N LEU A 130 -11.62 8.31 28.43
CA LEU A 130 -11.91 7.53 29.64
C LEU A 130 -10.96 7.85 30.80
N PHE A 131 -9.67 8.08 30.52
CA PHE A 131 -8.63 8.32 31.53
C PHE A 131 -8.32 9.81 31.77
N LEU A 132 -8.94 10.72 31.01
CA LEU A 132 -8.78 12.16 31.17
C LEU A 132 -9.40 12.64 32.50
N GLY A 133 -8.59 13.25 33.36
CA GLY A 133 -9.00 13.76 34.67
C GLY A 133 -9.04 12.72 35.80
N THR A 134 -8.72 11.45 35.53
CA THR A 134 -8.55 10.40 36.56
C THR A 134 -7.10 10.26 37.04
N GLY A 135 -6.19 11.12 36.56
CA GLY A 135 -4.75 11.05 36.83
C GLY A 135 -3.98 9.99 36.01
N LEU A 136 -4.64 9.28 35.08
CA LEU A 136 -4.09 8.19 34.26
C LEU A 136 -3.90 8.55 32.77
N GLY A 137 -3.86 9.83 32.41
CA GLY A 137 -3.68 10.27 31.03
C GLY A 137 -2.30 9.89 30.42
N PRO A 138 -2.08 10.11 29.10
CA PRO A 138 -0.82 9.76 28.42
C PRO A 138 0.42 10.55 28.90
N ARG A 139 0.23 11.58 29.74
CA ARG A 139 1.29 12.31 30.45
C ARG A 139 1.15 12.18 31.98
N SER A 140 0.56 11.09 32.45
CA SER A 140 0.25 10.84 33.86
C SER A 140 1.49 10.77 34.75
N TYR A 141 1.36 11.30 35.96
CA TYR A 141 2.31 11.18 37.07
C TYR A 141 2.12 9.89 37.91
N SER A 142 1.20 9.01 37.50
CA SER A 142 0.87 7.75 38.19
C SER A 142 1.82 6.59 37.88
N ILE A 143 2.60 6.67 36.79
CA ILE A 143 3.66 5.71 36.46
C ILE A 143 5.00 6.43 36.60
N ILE A 144 5.80 6.02 37.58
CA ILE A 144 7.12 6.57 37.85
C ILE A 144 8.17 5.54 37.44
N GLU A 145 8.77 5.75 36.27
CA GLU A 145 9.86 4.91 35.76
C GLU A 145 11.23 5.36 36.25
N GLN A 146 12.20 4.44 36.17
CA GLN A 146 13.61 4.75 36.32
C GLN A 146 14.00 5.86 35.31
N GLY A 147 14.35 7.04 35.81
CA GLY A 147 14.71 8.22 35.00
C GLY A 147 13.59 9.26 34.80
N MET A 148 12.31 8.94 35.03
CA MET A 148 11.21 9.93 35.02
C MET A 148 11.43 11.00 36.11
N ILE A 149 11.96 10.58 37.26
CA ILE A 149 12.34 11.46 38.37
C ILE A 149 13.38 12.50 37.92
N SER A 150 14.36 12.10 37.12
CA SER A 150 15.35 13.02 36.53
C SER A 150 14.73 13.92 35.47
N GLN A 151 13.79 13.43 34.65
CA GLN A 151 13.10 14.23 33.63
C GLN A 151 12.21 15.33 34.23
N ILE A 152 11.51 15.06 35.33
CA ILE A 152 10.70 16.08 36.02
C ILE A 152 11.58 17.19 36.59
N ILE A 153 12.82 16.87 36.98
CA ILE A 153 13.80 17.82 37.54
C ILE A 153 14.42 18.70 36.45
N GLU A 154 14.67 18.14 35.28
CA GLU A 154 15.30 18.81 34.14
C GLU A 154 14.28 19.47 33.20
N ALA A 155 12.99 19.28 33.47
CA ALA A 155 11.89 19.88 32.70
C ALA A 155 11.96 21.41 32.73
N ARG A 156 11.63 22.03 31.59
CA ARG A 156 11.49 23.48 31.51
C ARG A 156 10.27 23.93 32.33
N PRO A 157 10.23 25.18 32.81
CA PRO A 157 9.13 25.67 33.64
C PRO A 157 7.73 25.51 33.00
N GLU A 158 7.63 25.60 31.67
CA GLU A 158 6.39 25.41 30.93
C GLU A 158 5.99 23.92 30.86
N ASP A 159 6.97 23.01 30.82
CA ASP A 159 6.75 21.57 30.80
C ASP A 159 6.35 21.06 32.20
N LEU A 160 6.89 21.64 33.27
CA LEU A 160 6.50 21.33 34.65
C LEU A 160 5.06 21.78 34.96
N ARG A 161 4.62 22.90 34.39
CA ARG A 161 3.24 23.42 34.48
C ARG A 161 2.21 22.40 33.99
N VAL A 162 2.51 21.66 32.92
CA VAL A 162 1.58 20.66 32.35
C VAL A 162 1.24 19.56 33.35
N TYR A 163 2.20 19.13 34.18
CA TYR A 163 1.93 18.13 35.22
C TYR A 163 1.01 18.66 36.34
N LEU A 164 1.12 19.95 36.67
CA LEU A 164 0.23 20.62 37.61
C LEU A 164 -1.15 20.89 37.02
N GLU A 165 -1.24 21.22 35.74
CA GLU A 165 -2.53 21.35 35.02
C GLU A 165 -3.29 20.02 34.99
N GLU A 166 -2.59 18.90 34.79
CA GLU A 166 -3.18 17.57 34.79
C GLU A 166 -3.66 17.16 36.20
N ALA A 167 -2.85 17.41 37.22
CA ALA A 167 -3.22 17.14 38.61
C ALA A 167 -4.39 18.01 39.10
N ALA A 168 -4.46 19.25 38.64
CA ALA A 168 -5.60 20.14 38.87
C ALA A 168 -6.87 19.73 38.09
N GLY A 169 -6.76 18.75 37.18
CA GLY A 169 -7.85 18.30 36.31
C GLY A 169 -8.30 19.36 35.30
N ILE A 170 -7.42 20.32 34.97
CA ILE A 170 -7.73 21.50 34.16
C ILE A 170 -7.61 21.20 32.66
N SER A 171 -6.88 20.16 32.26
CA SER A 171 -6.69 19.74 30.87
C SER A 171 -8.03 19.60 30.12
N LYS A 172 -9.05 18.99 30.76
CA LYS A 172 -10.42 18.87 30.23
C LYS A 172 -11.08 20.24 30.00
N TYR A 173 -10.85 21.19 30.90
CA TYR A 173 -11.41 22.54 30.83
C TYR A 173 -10.75 23.37 29.73
N LYS A 174 -9.43 23.23 29.53
CA LYS A 174 -8.68 23.90 28.46
C LYS A 174 -9.09 23.43 27.07
N GLU A 175 -9.32 22.13 26.91
CA GLU A 175 -9.82 21.55 25.65
C GLU A 175 -11.27 21.99 25.38
N ARG A 176 -12.14 21.97 26.40
CA ARG A 176 -13.52 22.47 26.32
C ARG A 176 -13.61 23.98 26.10
N ARG A 177 -12.67 24.78 26.65
CA ARG A 177 -12.55 26.23 26.42
C ARG A 177 -12.26 26.52 24.95
N LYS A 178 -11.30 25.82 24.34
CA LYS A 178 -10.94 25.98 22.92
C LYS A 178 -12.11 25.67 21.98
N GLU A 179 -12.91 24.65 22.32
CA GLU A 179 -14.14 24.33 21.59
C GLU A 179 -15.20 25.43 21.76
N THR A 180 -15.38 25.93 22.99
CA THR A 180 -16.36 26.97 23.33
C THR A 180 -16.02 28.31 22.66
N GLU A 181 -14.74 28.70 22.61
CA GLU A 181 -14.28 29.91 21.88
C GLU A 181 -14.63 29.85 20.39
N THR A 182 -14.50 28.68 19.79
CA THR A 182 -14.85 28.47 18.38
C THR A 182 -16.36 28.64 18.16
N ARG A 183 -17.20 28.15 19.08
CA ARG A 183 -18.67 28.31 19.02
C ARG A 183 -19.14 29.76 19.30
N ILE A 184 -18.50 30.47 20.23
CA ILE A 184 -18.78 31.88 20.53
C ILE A 184 -18.56 32.76 19.30
N ARG A 185 -17.44 32.54 18.58
CA ARG A 185 -17.14 33.29 17.35
C ARG A 185 -18.25 33.17 16.32
N HIS A 186 -18.74 31.96 16.07
CA HIS A 186 -19.87 31.73 15.16
C HIS A 186 -21.22 32.28 15.67
N THR A 187 -21.43 32.33 16.99
CA THR A 187 -22.68 32.84 17.59
C THR A 187 -22.75 34.38 17.55
N ARG A 188 -21.62 35.09 17.74
CA ARG A 188 -21.55 36.55 17.60
C ARG A 188 -21.89 37.02 16.19
N GLU A 189 -21.37 36.34 15.17
CA GLU A 189 -21.69 36.63 13.76
C GLU A 189 -23.19 36.48 13.44
N ASN A 190 -23.89 35.58 14.14
CA ASN A 190 -25.33 35.38 13.99
C ASN A 190 -26.16 36.42 14.77
N LEU A 191 -25.71 36.85 15.96
CA LEU A 191 -26.37 37.87 16.77
C LEU A 191 -26.37 39.24 16.10
N ASP A 192 -25.28 39.61 15.41
CA ASP A 192 -25.20 40.86 14.66
C ASP A 192 -26.31 40.95 13.58
N ARG A 193 -26.60 39.85 12.87
CA ARG A 193 -27.68 39.79 11.88
C ARG A 193 -29.08 39.83 12.48
N LEU A 194 -29.24 39.28 13.69
CA LEU A 194 -30.53 39.18 14.37
C LEU A 194 -30.89 40.48 15.10
N GLY A 195 -29.89 41.27 15.50
CA GLY A 195 -30.05 42.62 16.03
C GLY A 195 -30.69 43.59 15.02
N ASP A 196 -30.23 43.55 13.77
CA ASP A 196 -30.77 44.37 12.67
C ASP A 196 -32.27 44.10 12.44
N LEU A 197 -32.69 42.84 12.51
CA LEU A 197 -34.08 42.40 12.32
C LEU A 197 -35.01 42.81 13.49
N ARG A 198 -34.51 42.87 14.73
CA ARG A 198 -35.31 43.23 15.91
C ARG A 198 -35.57 44.73 16.03
N GLU A 199 -34.60 45.56 15.63
CA GLU A 199 -34.80 47.01 15.59
C GLU A 199 -35.87 47.41 14.59
N GLU A 200 -36.08 46.62 13.53
CA GLU A 200 -37.12 46.85 12.53
C GLU A 200 -38.52 46.49 13.06
N ILE A 201 -38.70 45.35 13.73
CA ILE A 201 -40.00 44.87 14.24
C ILE A 201 -40.48 45.64 15.49
N THR A 202 -39.57 46.05 16.38
CA THR A 202 -39.94 46.84 17.59
C THR A 202 -40.55 48.20 17.20
N LYS A 203 -40.09 48.79 16.10
CA LYS A 203 -40.64 50.02 15.53
C LYS A 203 -42.04 49.81 14.94
N GLN A 204 -42.36 48.60 14.45
CA GLN A 204 -43.68 48.23 13.93
C GLN A 204 -44.73 47.99 15.05
N LEU A 205 -44.37 47.38 16.18
CA LEU A 205 -45.33 47.02 17.25
C LEU A 205 -45.92 48.23 18.01
N ALA A 206 -45.09 49.22 18.32
CA ALA A 206 -45.52 50.45 19.01
C ALA A 206 -46.45 51.33 18.16
N HIS A 207 -46.53 51.04 16.85
CA HIS A 207 -47.42 51.67 15.87
C HIS A 207 -48.79 50.99 15.85
N LEU A 208 -48.85 49.65 15.91
CA LEU A 208 -50.09 48.86 15.79
C LEU A 208 -51.03 48.97 17.02
N GLN A 209 -50.50 49.11 18.24
CA GLN A 209 -51.30 49.21 19.48
C GLN A 209 -52.19 50.47 19.57
N ARG A 210 -51.76 51.58 18.96
CA ARG A 210 -52.54 52.84 18.92
C ARG A 210 -53.72 52.77 17.96
N GLN A 211 -53.62 51.91 16.94
CA GLN A 211 -54.55 51.85 15.82
C GLN A 211 -55.79 50.94 16.09
N ALA A 212 -55.69 50.01 17.04
CA ALA A 212 -56.80 49.13 17.45
C ALA A 212 -57.95 49.84 18.20
N ARG A 213 -57.70 51.01 18.83
CA ARG A 213 -58.76 51.84 19.45
C ARG A 213 -59.47 52.74 18.44
N GLN A 214 -58.82 53.04 17.32
CA GLN A 214 -59.38 53.79 16.21
C GLN A 214 -60.35 52.90 15.41
N ALA A 215 -60.07 51.59 15.32
CA ALA A 215 -60.91 50.46 14.84
C ALA A 215 -62.44 50.65 14.91
N GLU A 216 -62.97 50.90 16.09
CA GLU A 216 -64.41 50.79 16.36
C GLU A 216 -65.24 51.97 15.83
N GLN A 217 -64.65 53.15 15.63
CA GLN A 217 -65.36 54.34 15.12
C GLN A 217 -65.50 54.35 13.59
N TYR A 218 -64.76 53.51 12.89
CA TYR A 218 -64.71 53.41 11.42
C TYR A 218 -65.79 52.54 10.81
N GLN A 219 -66.28 51.54 11.54
CA GLN A 219 -67.35 50.65 11.05
C GLN A 219 -68.65 51.40 10.71
N ALA A 220 -68.90 52.58 11.30
CA ALA A 220 -70.09 53.39 11.03
C ALA A 220 -70.00 54.23 9.74
N LEU A 221 -68.80 54.69 9.35
CA LEU A 221 -68.55 55.41 8.09
C LEU A 221 -68.46 54.45 6.87
N GLN A 222 -68.29 53.15 7.15
CA GLN A 222 -68.17 52.06 6.18
C GLN A 222 -69.45 51.81 5.36
N GLU A 223 -70.64 52.09 5.90
CA GLU A 223 -71.92 51.85 5.22
C GLU A 223 -72.27 52.97 4.21
N GLU A 224 -71.89 54.22 4.50
CA GLU A 224 -72.05 55.35 3.57
C GLU A 224 -71.02 55.27 2.43
N ARG A 225 -69.79 54.79 2.74
CA ARG A 225 -68.79 54.39 1.74
C ARG A 225 -69.36 53.36 0.76
N ARG A 226 -70.15 52.39 1.23
CA ARG A 226 -70.62 51.22 0.44
C ARG A 226 -71.33 51.57 -0.88
N ILE A 227 -72.11 52.65 -0.92
CA ILE A 227 -72.87 53.06 -2.12
C ILE A 227 -71.97 53.76 -3.14
N LYS A 228 -71.13 54.71 -2.70
CA LYS A 228 -70.19 55.42 -3.57
C LYS A 228 -69.01 54.54 -4.03
N ASP A 229 -68.63 53.58 -3.20
CA ASP A 229 -67.67 52.51 -3.49
C ASP A 229 -68.19 51.59 -4.60
N ALA A 230 -69.50 51.33 -4.73
CA ALA A 230 -70.04 50.52 -5.84
C ALA A 230 -69.90 51.22 -7.21
N GLU A 231 -70.14 52.53 -7.28
CA GLU A 231 -69.95 53.35 -8.50
C GLU A 231 -68.46 53.51 -8.87
N TRP A 232 -67.59 53.71 -7.87
CA TRP A 232 -66.14 53.78 -8.06
C TRP A 232 -65.54 52.44 -8.51
N LYS A 233 -65.95 51.32 -7.89
CA LYS A 233 -65.51 49.96 -8.25
C LYS A 233 -65.89 49.58 -9.69
N ALA A 234 -67.00 50.10 -10.21
CA ALA A 234 -67.39 49.93 -11.60
C ALA A 234 -66.47 50.69 -12.58
N LEU A 235 -66.01 51.90 -12.22
CA LEU A 235 -64.98 52.64 -12.99
C LEU A 235 -63.59 52.01 -12.88
N GLU A 236 -63.23 51.49 -11.70
CA GLU A 236 -61.97 50.79 -11.49
C GLU A 236 -61.92 49.45 -12.24
N TYR A 237 -63.04 48.72 -12.31
CA TYR A 237 -63.19 47.52 -13.14
C TYR A 237 -62.90 47.82 -14.63
N ARG A 238 -63.42 48.92 -15.17
CA ARG A 238 -63.14 49.40 -16.53
C ARG A 238 -61.65 49.71 -16.75
N GLY A 239 -60.98 50.28 -15.75
CA GLY A 239 -59.53 50.55 -15.78
C GLY A 239 -58.65 49.30 -15.64
N LEU A 240 -59.10 48.32 -14.85
CA LEU A 240 -58.42 47.04 -14.67
C LEU A 240 -58.49 46.16 -15.92
N ASP A 241 -59.59 46.21 -16.67
CA ASP A 241 -59.71 45.50 -17.96
C ASP A 241 -58.66 46.01 -18.98
N GLY A 242 -58.44 47.32 -19.06
CA GLY A 242 -57.38 47.91 -19.89
C GLY A 242 -55.95 47.53 -19.42
N ARG A 243 -55.72 47.45 -18.09
CA ARG A 243 -54.44 46.98 -17.54
C ARG A 243 -54.21 45.49 -17.80
N LEU A 244 -55.27 44.66 -17.73
CA LEU A 244 -55.24 43.24 -18.04
C LEU A 244 -54.84 42.97 -19.49
N GLN A 245 -55.33 43.79 -20.44
CA GLN A 245 -54.90 43.73 -21.84
C GLN A 245 -53.40 44.05 -21.99
N GLY A 246 -52.91 45.14 -21.37
CA GLY A 246 -51.48 45.47 -21.41
C GLY A 246 -50.57 44.48 -20.69
N LEU A 247 -51.08 43.78 -19.66
CA LEU A 247 -50.34 42.73 -18.97
C LEU A 247 -50.27 41.45 -19.81
N ARG A 248 -51.34 41.10 -20.54
CA ARG A 248 -51.36 39.99 -21.52
C ARG A 248 -50.31 40.18 -22.61
N GLU A 249 -50.19 41.38 -23.16
CA GLU A 249 -49.18 41.67 -24.18
C GLU A 249 -47.75 41.53 -23.66
N LYS A 250 -47.46 42.06 -22.46
CA LYS A 250 -46.15 41.91 -21.81
C LYS A 250 -45.85 40.46 -21.47
N LEU A 251 -46.85 39.69 -21.05
CA LEU A 251 -46.72 38.27 -20.74
C LEU A 251 -46.36 37.46 -21.99
N ASN A 252 -46.99 37.75 -23.12
CA ASN A 252 -46.64 37.16 -24.42
C ASN A 252 -45.20 37.50 -24.84
N GLN A 253 -44.74 38.73 -24.61
CA GLN A 253 -43.35 39.13 -24.88
C GLN A 253 -42.34 38.36 -24.01
N GLU A 254 -42.65 38.19 -22.72
CA GLU A 254 -41.78 37.49 -21.77
C GLU A 254 -41.77 35.97 -22.05
N GLU A 255 -42.90 35.38 -22.46
CA GLU A 255 -43.00 33.98 -22.92
C GLU A 255 -42.23 33.76 -24.23
N THR A 256 -42.27 34.72 -25.16
CA THR A 256 -41.44 34.69 -26.39
C THR A 256 -39.95 34.77 -26.05
N ARG A 257 -39.56 35.60 -25.08
CA ARG A 257 -38.17 35.68 -24.61
C ARG A 257 -37.71 34.39 -23.93
N LEU A 258 -38.59 33.71 -23.18
CA LEU A 258 -38.31 32.39 -22.61
C LEU A 258 -38.08 31.34 -23.72
N GLN A 259 -38.91 31.34 -24.77
CA GLN A 259 -38.72 30.46 -25.93
C GLN A 259 -37.35 30.70 -26.61
N GLN A 260 -36.93 31.96 -26.73
CA GLN A 260 -35.61 32.31 -27.25
C GLN A 260 -34.47 31.78 -26.38
N LEU A 261 -34.54 31.94 -25.05
CA LEU A 261 -33.51 31.44 -24.13
C LEU A 261 -33.41 29.91 -24.14
N ILE A 262 -34.55 29.21 -24.26
CA ILE A 262 -34.58 27.75 -24.41
C ILE A 262 -33.97 27.32 -25.75
N ALA A 263 -34.19 28.07 -26.83
CA ALA A 263 -33.56 27.80 -28.12
C ALA A 263 -32.03 28.00 -28.07
N GLU A 264 -31.56 29.08 -27.43
CA GLU A 264 -30.13 29.34 -27.22
C GLU A 264 -29.47 28.28 -26.32
N GLN A 265 -30.18 27.80 -25.29
CA GLN A 265 -29.74 26.66 -24.46
C GLN A 265 -29.60 25.39 -25.29
N ARG A 266 -30.60 25.05 -26.11
CA ARG A 266 -30.57 23.86 -26.97
C ARG A 266 -29.47 23.91 -28.03
N ASP A 267 -29.17 25.10 -28.57
CA ASP A 267 -28.03 25.28 -29.48
C ASP A 267 -26.70 25.01 -28.74
N ALA A 268 -26.53 25.54 -27.52
CA ALA A 268 -25.36 25.23 -26.70
C ALA A 268 -25.24 23.73 -26.36
N GLU A 269 -26.35 23.05 -26.06
CA GLU A 269 -26.39 21.60 -25.84
C GLU A 269 -25.99 20.82 -27.09
N ALA A 270 -26.49 21.21 -28.27
CA ALA A 270 -26.08 20.61 -29.54
C ALA A 270 -24.58 20.83 -29.83
N ARG A 271 -24.06 22.03 -29.54
CA ARG A 271 -22.62 22.34 -29.67
C ARG A 271 -21.76 21.52 -28.72
N ILE A 272 -22.21 21.30 -27.48
CA ILE A 272 -21.54 20.41 -26.52
C ILE A 272 -21.48 18.98 -27.06
N GLU A 273 -22.60 18.46 -27.60
CA GLU A 273 -22.62 17.09 -28.10
C GLU A 273 -21.73 16.91 -29.34
N THR A 274 -21.74 17.87 -30.27
CA THR A 274 -20.80 17.85 -31.41
C THR A 274 -19.34 18.00 -30.94
N GLY A 275 -19.08 18.80 -29.91
CA GLY A 275 -17.74 18.95 -29.32
C GLY A 275 -17.26 17.68 -28.62
N ARG A 276 -18.16 16.88 -28.00
CA ARG A 276 -17.80 15.60 -27.38
C ARG A 276 -17.31 14.57 -28.40
N VAL A 277 -17.97 14.48 -29.56
CA VAL A 277 -17.53 13.61 -30.65
C VAL A 277 -16.15 14.05 -31.15
N ARG A 278 -15.94 15.34 -31.40
CA ARG A 278 -14.61 15.87 -31.82
C ARG A 278 -13.53 15.65 -30.76
N ARG A 279 -13.89 15.72 -29.47
CA ARG A 279 -12.98 15.44 -28.35
C ARG A 279 -12.56 13.98 -28.30
N GLU A 280 -13.49 13.06 -28.57
CA GLU A 280 -13.20 11.62 -28.64
C GLU A 280 -12.26 11.29 -29.80
N GLU A 281 -12.52 11.85 -30.99
CA GLU A 281 -11.62 11.75 -32.15
C GLU A 281 -10.21 12.30 -31.86
N ALA A 282 -10.12 13.47 -31.21
CA ALA A 282 -8.84 14.06 -30.81
C ALA A 282 -8.12 13.24 -29.72
N ALA A 283 -8.87 12.64 -28.78
CA ALA A 283 -8.32 11.78 -27.74
C ALA A 283 -7.77 10.47 -28.33
N GLU A 284 -8.45 9.88 -29.32
CA GLU A 284 -7.94 8.73 -30.07
C GLU A 284 -6.66 9.09 -30.84
N ALA A 285 -6.59 10.28 -31.46
CA ALA A 285 -5.39 10.76 -32.12
C ALA A 285 -4.20 10.93 -31.16
N VAL A 286 -4.43 11.44 -29.94
CA VAL A 286 -3.42 11.50 -28.88
C VAL A 286 -2.98 10.11 -28.45
N ALA A 287 -3.91 9.18 -28.23
CA ALA A 287 -3.61 7.81 -27.82
C ALA A 287 -2.74 7.09 -28.88
N LYS A 288 -3.06 7.26 -30.16
CA LYS A 288 -2.29 6.72 -31.29
C LYS A 288 -0.89 7.31 -31.36
N ALA A 289 -0.77 8.64 -31.32
CA ALA A 289 0.53 9.31 -31.35
C ALA A 289 1.41 8.95 -30.14
N GLN A 290 0.79 8.71 -28.97
CA GLN A 290 1.50 8.31 -27.76
C GLN A 290 1.97 6.85 -27.83
N ALA A 291 1.19 5.95 -28.44
CA ALA A 291 1.63 4.58 -28.73
C ALA A 291 2.84 4.56 -29.68
N ASP A 292 2.82 5.39 -30.72
CA ASP A 292 3.94 5.52 -31.67
C ASP A 292 5.23 5.99 -30.97
N VAL A 293 5.15 6.98 -30.06
CA VAL A 293 6.30 7.45 -29.27
C VAL A 293 6.85 6.34 -28.36
N TYR A 294 5.99 5.55 -27.71
CA TYR A 294 6.44 4.45 -26.87
C TYR A 294 7.11 3.33 -27.69
N GLN A 295 6.59 3.02 -28.86
CA GLN A 295 7.17 2.01 -29.75
C GLN A 295 8.57 2.40 -30.22
N VAL A 296 8.76 3.66 -30.64
CA VAL A 296 10.06 4.18 -31.06
C VAL A 296 11.02 4.28 -29.86
N GLY A 297 10.55 4.71 -28.70
CA GLY A 297 11.34 4.73 -27.46
C GLY A 297 11.84 3.34 -27.05
N GLY A 298 11.00 2.31 -27.19
CA GLY A 298 11.39 0.91 -26.92
C GLY A 298 12.35 0.33 -27.95
N ALA A 299 12.27 0.75 -29.22
CA ALA A 299 13.28 0.40 -30.23
C ALA A 299 14.63 1.06 -29.93
N LEU A 300 14.64 2.35 -29.57
CA LEU A 300 15.85 3.09 -29.24
C LEU A 300 16.59 2.50 -28.03
N ALA A 301 15.86 2.17 -26.96
CA ALA A 301 16.43 1.56 -25.76
C ALA A 301 17.10 0.20 -26.04
N ARG A 302 16.52 -0.61 -26.93
CA ARG A 302 17.10 -1.90 -27.34
C ARG A 302 18.40 -1.72 -28.12
N ILE A 303 18.42 -0.76 -29.06
CA ILE A 303 19.61 -0.45 -29.85
C ILE A 303 20.73 0.09 -28.95
N GLU A 304 20.42 0.99 -28.00
CA GLU A 304 21.40 1.51 -27.02
C GLU A 304 22.00 0.41 -26.14
N GLN A 305 21.17 -0.52 -25.66
CA GLN A 305 21.65 -1.67 -24.89
C GLN A 305 22.57 -2.58 -25.72
N GLN A 306 22.25 -2.80 -27.00
CA GLN A 306 23.09 -3.59 -27.90
C GLN A 306 24.44 -2.91 -28.18
N ILE A 307 24.45 -1.59 -28.41
CA ILE A 307 25.70 -0.81 -28.59
C ILE A 307 26.55 -0.88 -27.32
N GLN A 308 25.96 -0.68 -26.15
CA GLN A 308 26.67 -0.72 -24.88
C GLN A 308 27.26 -2.11 -24.61
N HIS A 309 26.49 -3.18 -24.84
CA HIS A 309 26.95 -4.56 -24.67
C HIS A 309 28.15 -4.89 -25.57
N GLN A 310 28.11 -4.47 -26.84
CA GLN A 310 29.20 -4.71 -27.79
C GLN A 310 30.46 -3.92 -27.43
N ARG A 311 30.32 -2.66 -27.00
CA ARG A 311 31.46 -1.85 -26.51
C ARG A 311 32.10 -2.44 -25.25
N GLU A 312 31.31 -2.96 -24.32
CA GLU A 312 31.82 -3.63 -23.11
C GLU A 312 32.48 -4.98 -23.42
N LEU A 313 31.98 -5.71 -24.43
CA LEU A 313 32.61 -6.94 -24.90
C LEU A 313 33.96 -6.65 -25.55
N SER A 314 34.02 -5.68 -26.47
CA SER A 314 35.26 -5.23 -27.12
C SER A 314 36.30 -4.76 -26.09
N HIS A 315 35.89 -3.94 -25.11
CA HIS A 315 36.80 -3.49 -24.06
C HIS A 315 37.37 -4.63 -23.20
N ARG A 316 36.54 -5.64 -22.87
CA ARG A 316 36.97 -6.84 -22.14
C ARG A 316 37.96 -7.68 -22.96
N LEU A 317 37.70 -7.86 -24.24
CA LEU A 317 38.59 -8.61 -25.15
C LEU A 317 39.93 -7.89 -25.33
N HIS A 318 39.94 -6.56 -25.47
CA HIS A 318 41.17 -5.77 -25.52
C HIS A 318 42.03 -5.93 -24.26
N LYS A 319 41.40 -5.84 -23.08
CA LYS A 319 42.08 -6.02 -21.80
C LYS A 319 42.64 -7.44 -21.64
N ALA A 320 41.85 -8.47 -21.98
CA ALA A 320 42.29 -9.86 -21.94
C ALA A 320 43.47 -10.13 -22.89
N ARG A 321 43.48 -9.50 -24.07
CA ARG A 321 44.60 -9.56 -25.02
C ARG A 321 45.84 -8.89 -24.45
N ASP A 322 45.73 -7.67 -23.88
CA ASP A 322 46.88 -6.97 -23.31
C ASP A 322 47.50 -7.74 -22.13
N GLU A 323 46.66 -8.31 -21.26
CA GLU A 323 47.11 -9.14 -20.14
C GLU A 323 47.84 -10.40 -20.62
N ALA A 324 47.28 -11.11 -21.61
CA ALA A 324 47.92 -12.29 -22.19
C ALA A 324 49.26 -11.93 -22.89
N GLN A 325 49.32 -10.77 -23.55
CA GLN A 325 50.52 -10.30 -24.24
C GLN A 325 51.64 -9.90 -23.26
N SER A 326 51.29 -9.27 -22.13
CA SER A 326 52.24 -8.96 -21.06
C SER A 326 52.79 -10.24 -20.40
N GLN A 327 51.92 -11.21 -20.11
CA GLN A 327 52.32 -12.50 -19.54
C GLN A 327 53.25 -13.27 -20.47
N LEU A 328 52.99 -13.24 -21.78
CA LEU A 328 53.85 -13.85 -22.78
C LEU A 328 55.25 -13.21 -22.82
N GLN A 329 55.33 -11.88 -22.72
CA GLN A 329 56.60 -11.15 -22.70
C GLN A 329 57.44 -11.48 -21.47
N GLU A 330 56.83 -11.49 -20.28
CA GLU A 330 57.50 -11.85 -19.03
C GLU A 330 58.01 -13.29 -19.08
N LEU A 331 57.17 -14.25 -19.50
CA LEU A 331 57.54 -15.65 -19.61
C LEU A 331 58.69 -15.87 -20.61
N THR A 332 58.68 -15.14 -21.72
CA THR A 332 59.76 -15.21 -22.73
C THR A 332 61.09 -14.68 -22.17
N GLN A 333 61.07 -13.61 -21.38
CA GLN A 333 62.27 -13.11 -20.69
C GLN A 333 62.79 -14.13 -19.67
N HIS A 334 61.91 -14.77 -18.89
CA HIS A 334 62.30 -15.80 -17.92
C HIS A 334 62.94 -17.03 -18.59
N ILE A 335 62.36 -17.52 -19.69
CA ILE A 335 62.92 -18.62 -20.49
C ILE A 335 64.33 -18.25 -21.00
N SER A 336 64.52 -17.04 -21.54
CA SER A 336 65.83 -16.61 -22.02
C SER A 336 66.88 -16.56 -20.90
N GLY A 337 66.52 -16.03 -19.72
CA GLY A 337 67.43 -15.90 -18.59
C GLY A 337 67.85 -17.24 -17.99
N ASP A 338 66.91 -18.18 -17.85
CA ASP A 338 67.21 -19.50 -17.29
C ASP A 338 67.94 -20.40 -18.30
N SER A 339 67.73 -20.22 -19.61
CA SER A 339 68.52 -20.89 -20.64
C SER A 339 70.01 -20.49 -20.62
N ALA A 340 70.30 -19.21 -20.37
CA ALA A 340 71.67 -18.71 -20.24
C ALA A 340 72.37 -19.25 -18.99
N LYS A 341 71.65 -19.32 -17.85
CA LYS A 341 72.17 -19.93 -16.61
C LYS A 341 72.44 -21.42 -16.78
N LEU A 342 71.59 -22.13 -17.52
CA LEU A 342 71.77 -23.55 -17.81
C LEU A 342 73.06 -23.82 -18.59
N ALA A 343 73.40 -22.95 -19.55
CA ALA A 343 74.61 -23.05 -20.34
C ALA A 343 75.88 -22.90 -19.46
N VAL A 344 75.90 -21.89 -18.59
CA VAL A 344 77.02 -21.65 -17.65
C VAL A 344 77.21 -22.81 -16.67
N LEU A 345 76.12 -23.36 -16.13
CA LEU A 345 76.20 -24.50 -15.21
C LEU A 345 76.72 -25.77 -15.89
N ARG A 346 76.35 -26.02 -17.16
CA ARG A 346 76.85 -27.17 -17.93
C ARG A 346 78.35 -27.09 -18.18
N GLU A 347 78.87 -25.90 -18.47
CA GLU A 347 80.31 -25.67 -18.65
C GLU A 347 81.07 -25.88 -17.32
N ALA A 348 80.55 -25.35 -16.21
CA ALA A 348 81.16 -25.54 -14.89
C ALA A 348 81.23 -27.01 -14.43
N VAL A 349 80.22 -27.83 -14.77
CA VAL A 349 80.25 -29.27 -14.48
C VAL A 349 81.30 -29.99 -15.33
N ALA A 350 81.44 -29.64 -16.61
CA ALA A 350 82.42 -30.25 -17.51
C ALA A 350 83.88 -30.02 -17.04
N ASP A 351 84.17 -28.86 -16.43
CA ASP A 351 85.49 -28.53 -15.89
C ASP A 351 85.78 -29.18 -14.53
N ALA A 352 84.76 -29.37 -13.68
CA ALA A 352 84.91 -29.88 -12.32
C ALA A 352 85.04 -31.41 -12.23
N GLU A 353 84.50 -32.15 -13.21
CA GLU A 353 84.58 -33.63 -13.28
C GLU A 353 86.01 -34.20 -13.25
N PRO A 354 86.95 -33.74 -14.10
CA PRO A 354 88.33 -34.25 -14.07
C PRO A 354 89.10 -33.87 -12.79
N GLN A 355 88.79 -32.73 -12.18
CA GLN A 355 89.41 -32.29 -10.92
C GLN A 355 88.97 -33.14 -9.73
N LEU A 356 87.70 -33.58 -9.71
CA LEU A 356 87.18 -34.47 -8.68
C LEU A 356 87.85 -35.85 -8.74
N GLU A 357 88.16 -36.36 -9.93
CA GLU A 357 88.82 -37.65 -10.10
C GLU A 357 90.27 -37.63 -9.57
N GLN A 358 91.00 -36.55 -9.80
CA GLN A 358 92.34 -36.37 -9.23
C GLN A 358 92.32 -36.31 -7.68
N LEU A 359 91.35 -35.61 -7.10
CA LEU A 359 91.20 -35.54 -5.64
C LEU A 359 90.76 -36.87 -5.01
N ARG A 360 90.07 -37.74 -5.75
CA ARG A 360 89.70 -39.09 -5.30
C ARG A 360 90.93 -39.99 -5.15
N GLU A 361 91.82 -39.99 -6.14
CA GLU A 361 93.07 -40.76 -6.08
C GLU A 361 93.97 -40.31 -4.90
N ASP A 362 94.11 -38.98 -4.71
CA ASP A 362 94.87 -38.43 -3.59
C ASP A 362 94.22 -38.74 -2.22
N HIS A 363 92.89 -38.75 -2.16
CA HIS A 363 92.13 -39.03 -0.95
C HIS A 363 92.31 -40.49 -0.51
N GLU A 364 92.27 -41.44 -1.46
CA GLU A 364 92.49 -42.87 -1.19
C GLU A 364 93.87 -43.11 -0.60
N PHE A 365 94.91 -42.53 -1.20
CA PHE A 365 96.28 -42.65 -0.72
C PHE A 365 96.48 -42.10 0.70
N ARG A 366 95.93 -40.91 1.00
CA ARG A 366 96.04 -40.31 2.35
C ARG A 366 95.18 -41.02 3.38
N GLN A 367 94.04 -41.56 2.97
CA GLN A 367 93.14 -42.29 3.85
C GLN A 367 93.74 -43.63 4.29
N ASP A 368 94.52 -44.31 3.46
CA ASP A 368 95.21 -45.54 3.88
C ASP A 368 96.31 -45.26 4.91
N ALA A 369 97.07 -44.18 4.75
CA ALA A 369 98.04 -43.75 5.75
C ALA A 369 97.38 -43.35 7.09
N LEU A 370 96.22 -42.71 7.03
CA LEU A 370 95.41 -42.42 8.22
C LEU A 370 94.87 -43.69 8.86
N ARG A 371 94.32 -44.63 8.09
CA ARG A 371 93.79 -45.91 8.59
C ARG A 371 94.86 -46.69 9.35
N GLU A 372 96.11 -46.67 8.89
CA GLU A 372 97.19 -47.35 9.59
C GLU A 372 97.53 -46.69 10.94
N ALA A 373 97.59 -45.35 11.00
CA ALA A 373 97.86 -44.63 12.24
C ALA A 373 96.67 -44.67 13.22
N GLU A 374 95.45 -44.58 12.72
CA GLU A 374 94.20 -44.78 13.46
C GLU A 374 94.07 -46.21 13.95
N ALA A 375 94.47 -47.24 13.20
CA ALA A 375 94.42 -48.62 13.68
C ALA A 375 95.34 -48.84 14.90
N ARG A 376 96.53 -48.23 14.90
CA ARG A 376 97.47 -48.33 16.03
C ARG A 376 97.02 -47.50 17.23
N LEU A 377 96.47 -46.30 17.02
CA LEU A 377 95.89 -45.53 18.11
C LEU A 377 94.58 -46.15 18.62
N ALA A 378 93.75 -46.71 17.74
CA ALA A 378 92.51 -47.39 18.09
C ALA A 378 92.79 -48.67 18.89
N ASP A 379 93.84 -49.43 18.58
CA ASP A 379 94.23 -50.56 19.44
C ASP A 379 94.57 -50.11 20.88
N TRP A 380 95.32 -49.02 21.02
CA TRP A 380 95.67 -48.47 22.33
C TRP A 380 94.48 -47.78 23.03
N GLN A 381 93.71 -47.01 22.28
CA GLN A 381 92.56 -46.25 22.76
C GLN A 381 91.41 -47.21 23.09
N GLN A 382 91.26 -48.32 22.38
CA GLN A 382 90.39 -49.43 22.77
C GLN A 382 90.83 -50.02 24.11
N ARG A 383 92.13 -50.17 24.38
CA ARG A 383 92.61 -50.64 25.69
C ARG A 383 92.42 -49.60 26.81
N TRP A 384 92.63 -48.31 26.54
CA TRP A 384 92.52 -47.20 27.52
C TRP A 384 91.09 -46.72 27.78
N GLU A 385 90.29 -46.59 26.73
CA GLU A 385 88.85 -46.33 26.85
C GLU A 385 88.20 -47.49 27.53
N THR A 386 88.45 -48.76 27.16
CA THR A 386 87.88 -49.89 27.92
C THR A 386 88.16 -49.72 29.41
N HIS A 387 89.39 -49.41 29.80
CA HIS A 387 89.73 -49.20 31.21
C HIS A 387 89.08 -47.97 31.91
N ASN A 388 89.16 -46.76 31.33
CA ASN A 388 88.62 -45.53 31.94
C ASN A 388 87.09 -45.43 31.83
N ARG A 389 86.54 -45.99 30.76
CA ARG A 389 85.12 -46.18 30.55
C ARG A 389 84.59 -47.12 31.62
N ASP A 390 85.18 -48.30 31.77
CA ASP A 390 84.69 -49.25 32.75
C ASP A 390 84.74 -48.67 34.18
N THR A 391 85.74 -47.84 34.52
CA THR A 391 85.90 -47.25 35.87
C THR A 391 85.01 -46.03 36.11
N GLY A 392 84.87 -45.16 35.11
CA GLY A 392 84.09 -43.92 35.18
C GLY A 392 82.60 -44.11 34.90
N GLU A 393 82.24 -45.03 34.01
CA GLU A 393 80.85 -45.44 33.76
C GLU A 393 80.29 -46.17 34.97
N ALA A 394 81.04 -47.09 35.58
CA ALA A 394 80.58 -47.82 36.74
C ALA A 394 80.23 -46.89 37.94
N SER A 395 80.90 -45.75 38.09
CA SER A 395 80.60 -44.78 39.16
C SER A 395 79.54 -43.75 38.81
N ARG A 396 79.61 -43.13 37.62
CA ARG A 396 78.65 -42.09 37.21
C ARG A 396 77.33 -42.66 36.73
N ALA A 397 77.31 -43.84 36.10
CA ALA A 397 76.06 -44.52 35.77
C ALA A 397 75.30 -44.90 37.05
N GLY A 398 75.99 -45.20 38.14
CA GLY A 398 75.35 -45.46 39.44
C GLY A 398 74.62 -44.24 40.06
N GLU A 399 75.15 -43.03 39.95
CA GLU A 399 74.49 -41.86 40.57
C GLU A 399 73.51 -41.12 39.65
N VAL A 400 73.84 -41.05 38.35
CA VAL A 400 73.01 -40.40 37.34
C VAL A 400 71.72 -41.18 37.12
N GLU A 401 71.83 -42.51 36.97
CA GLU A 401 70.65 -43.30 36.67
C GLU A 401 69.67 -43.36 37.86
N ARG A 402 70.16 -43.34 39.11
CA ARG A 402 69.30 -43.25 40.30
C ARG A 402 68.44 -41.97 40.32
N THR A 403 69.06 -40.81 40.06
CA THR A 403 68.36 -39.52 40.08
C THR A 403 67.44 -39.36 38.87
N ARG A 404 67.84 -39.94 37.74
CA ARG A 404 67.07 -39.95 36.49
C ARG A 404 65.80 -40.79 36.60
N VAL A 405 65.86 -41.94 37.27
CA VAL A 405 64.68 -42.78 37.54
C VAL A 405 63.60 -42.02 38.32
N ASP A 406 63.96 -41.39 39.44
CA ASP A 406 63.01 -40.67 40.31
C ASP A 406 62.30 -39.50 39.61
N TYR A 407 63.01 -38.79 38.73
CA TYR A 407 62.45 -37.69 37.95
C TYR A 407 61.49 -38.20 36.85
N LEU A 408 61.91 -39.23 36.10
CA LEU A 408 61.13 -39.78 34.99
C LEU A 408 59.86 -40.50 35.46
N ASP A 409 59.86 -41.13 36.63
CA ASP A 409 58.66 -41.75 37.21
C ASP A 409 57.59 -40.70 37.56
N ARG A 410 57.99 -39.55 38.12
CA ARG A 410 57.07 -38.45 38.45
C ARG A 410 56.48 -37.82 37.19
N GLN A 411 57.31 -37.57 36.19
CA GLN A 411 56.88 -37.04 34.90
C GLN A 411 55.91 -37.99 34.18
N SER A 412 56.19 -39.30 34.22
CA SER A 412 55.31 -40.33 33.67
C SER A 412 53.92 -40.31 34.33
N LEU A 413 53.85 -40.15 35.66
CA LEU A 413 52.59 -40.18 36.41
C LEU A 413 51.69 -38.96 36.12
N GLU A 414 52.27 -37.77 36.01
CA GLU A 414 51.53 -36.55 35.70
C GLU A 414 51.01 -36.54 34.26
N ALA A 415 51.85 -36.98 33.31
CA ALA A 415 51.45 -37.13 31.93
C ALA A 415 50.34 -38.18 31.74
N ASP A 416 50.34 -39.29 32.51
CA ASP A 416 49.31 -40.33 32.41
C ASP A 416 47.95 -39.83 32.91
N ARG A 417 47.91 -39.08 34.01
CA ARG A 417 46.68 -38.46 34.53
C ARG A 417 46.07 -37.48 33.54
N ARG A 418 46.90 -36.67 32.88
CA ARG A 418 46.44 -35.73 31.86
C ARG A 418 45.91 -36.46 30.61
N ARG A 419 46.58 -37.54 30.21
CA ARG A 419 46.16 -38.42 29.12
C ARG A 419 44.78 -39.03 29.40
N GLU A 420 44.55 -39.59 30.59
CA GLU A 420 43.24 -40.18 30.95
C GLU A 420 42.10 -39.15 30.92
N ALA A 421 42.33 -37.94 31.41
CA ALA A 421 41.31 -36.88 31.36
C ALA A 421 40.92 -36.51 29.92
N LEU A 422 41.90 -36.40 29.02
CA LEU A 422 41.69 -36.07 27.61
C LEU A 422 41.07 -37.23 26.81
N VAL A 423 41.40 -38.48 27.13
CA VAL A 423 40.74 -39.66 26.56
C VAL A 423 39.27 -39.71 26.94
N ASN A 424 38.92 -39.41 28.19
CA ASN A 424 37.53 -39.36 28.63
C ASN A 424 36.76 -38.20 27.96
N GLU A 425 37.41 -37.05 27.76
CA GLU A 425 36.82 -35.93 27.03
C GLU A 425 36.59 -36.27 25.53
N ARG A 426 37.54 -36.96 24.89
CA ARG A 426 37.42 -37.45 23.52
C ARG A 426 36.26 -38.44 23.36
N ALA A 427 36.12 -39.36 24.31
CA ALA A 427 35.04 -40.36 24.33
C ALA A 427 33.65 -39.74 24.55
N GLY A 428 33.56 -38.56 25.18
CA GLY A 428 32.31 -37.82 25.34
C GLY A 428 31.86 -37.01 24.12
N LEU A 429 32.73 -36.85 23.11
CA LEU A 429 32.44 -36.14 21.87
C LEU A 429 32.03 -37.14 20.76
N ASP A 430 30.74 -37.44 20.70
CA ASP A 430 30.14 -38.34 19.70
C ASP A 430 29.98 -37.62 18.35
N LEU A 431 31.00 -37.76 17.51
CA LEU A 431 31.03 -37.10 16.20
C LEU A 431 30.13 -37.78 15.18
N ASP A 432 29.93 -39.09 15.32
CA ASP A 432 29.13 -39.89 14.40
C ASP A 432 27.64 -39.54 14.57
N ALA A 433 27.16 -39.41 15.81
CA ALA A 433 25.80 -38.95 16.07
C ALA A 433 25.54 -37.53 15.54
N LEU A 434 26.53 -36.64 15.60
CA LEU A 434 26.43 -35.28 15.05
C LEU A 434 26.46 -35.28 13.50
N ALA A 435 27.28 -36.14 12.90
CA ALA A 435 27.36 -36.30 11.45
C ALA A 435 26.07 -36.93 10.88
N GLU A 436 25.52 -37.97 11.51
CA GLU A 436 24.23 -38.56 11.13
C GLU A 436 23.09 -37.55 11.24
N ALA A 437 23.05 -36.74 12.30
CA ALA A 437 22.05 -35.69 12.46
C ALA A 437 22.18 -34.60 11.38
N PHE A 438 23.40 -34.28 10.96
CA PHE A 438 23.67 -33.36 9.87
C PHE A 438 23.17 -33.92 8.53
N GLU A 439 23.57 -35.15 8.16
CA GLU A 439 23.14 -35.81 6.92
C GLU A 439 21.61 -35.94 6.82
N GLN A 440 20.93 -36.25 7.93
CA GLN A 440 19.46 -36.32 7.94
C GLN A 440 18.79 -34.97 7.66
N ILE A 441 19.36 -33.87 8.17
CA ILE A 441 18.85 -32.52 7.93
C ILE A 441 19.19 -32.07 6.51
N GLU A 442 20.37 -32.42 6.00
CA GLU A 442 20.82 -32.16 4.63
C GLU A 442 19.90 -32.83 3.62
N LEU A 443 19.62 -34.13 3.79
CA LEU A 443 18.72 -34.88 2.92
C LEU A 443 17.30 -34.29 2.90
N ARG A 444 16.78 -33.88 4.08
CA ARG A 444 15.48 -33.21 4.17
C ARG A 444 15.49 -31.85 3.49
N HIS A 445 16.58 -31.08 3.63
CA HIS A 445 16.74 -29.80 2.97
C HIS A 445 16.76 -29.96 1.45
N GLU A 446 17.54 -30.91 0.91
CA GLU A 446 17.57 -31.19 -0.54
C GLU A 446 16.22 -31.64 -1.08
N THR A 447 15.54 -32.56 -0.37
CA THR A 447 14.21 -33.03 -0.76
C THR A 447 13.20 -31.88 -0.83
N GLN A 448 13.20 -31.00 0.18
CA GLN A 448 12.28 -29.87 0.24
C GLN A 448 12.64 -28.78 -0.78
N LYS A 449 13.93 -28.61 -1.09
CA LYS A 449 14.42 -27.71 -2.13
C LYS A 449 14.00 -28.19 -3.52
N ALA A 450 14.12 -29.49 -3.81
CA ALA A 450 13.60 -30.06 -5.06
C ALA A 450 12.08 -29.88 -5.18
N SER A 451 11.33 -30.03 -4.08
CA SER A 451 9.89 -29.73 -4.06
C SER A 451 9.59 -28.25 -4.29
N LEU A 452 10.42 -27.33 -3.80
CA LEU A 452 10.29 -25.90 -4.03
C LEU A 452 10.48 -25.55 -5.52
N ASP A 453 11.50 -26.13 -6.14
CA ASP A 453 11.78 -25.94 -7.56
C ASP A 453 10.60 -26.44 -8.42
N GLY A 454 10.08 -27.64 -8.11
CA GLY A 454 8.89 -28.17 -8.78
C GLY A 454 7.62 -27.33 -8.58
N LEU A 455 7.40 -26.77 -7.39
CA LEU A 455 6.30 -25.83 -7.15
C LEU A 455 6.48 -24.51 -7.90
N THR A 456 7.72 -24.06 -8.09
CA THR A 456 8.03 -22.84 -8.85
C THR A 456 7.66 -23.04 -10.32
N GLU A 457 8.04 -24.16 -10.91
CA GLU A 457 7.63 -24.54 -12.27
C GLU A 457 6.12 -24.64 -12.41
N GLN A 458 5.43 -25.23 -11.42
CA GLN A 458 3.97 -25.30 -11.42
C GLN A 458 3.31 -23.91 -11.38
N VAL A 459 3.82 -22.98 -10.58
CA VAL A 459 3.30 -21.61 -10.53
C VAL A 459 3.49 -20.91 -11.88
N GLU A 460 4.67 -21.00 -12.48
CA GLU A 460 4.93 -20.37 -13.79
C GLU A 460 4.09 -21.02 -14.91
N ALA A 461 3.92 -22.34 -14.92
CA ALA A 461 3.04 -23.02 -15.86
C ALA A 461 1.57 -22.55 -15.72
N ARG A 462 1.06 -22.38 -14.49
CA ARG A 462 -0.29 -21.86 -14.24
C ARG A 462 -0.44 -20.40 -14.65
N LYS A 463 0.61 -19.59 -14.49
CA LYS A 463 0.68 -18.19 -14.92
C LYS A 463 0.62 -18.07 -16.45
N HIS A 464 1.37 -18.91 -17.16
CA HIS A 464 1.32 -18.99 -18.62
C HIS A 464 -0.05 -19.44 -19.12
N ALA A 465 -0.66 -20.46 -18.50
CA ALA A 465 -2.01 -20.90 -18.85
C ALA A 465 -3.07 -19.79 -18.64
N LEU A 466 -2.96 -19.03 -17.54
CA LEU A 466 -3.82 -17.87 -17.28
C LEU A 466 -3.63 -16.78 -18.34
N GLY A 467 -2.39 -16.48 -18.72
CA GLY A 467 -2.07 -15.52 -19.79
C GLY A 467 -2.69 -15.92 -21.13
N GLY A 468 -2.58 -17.20 -21.51
CA GLY A 468 -3.20 -17.73 -22.73
C GLY A 468 -4.74 -17.61 -22.73
N LEU A 469 -5.39 -17.90 -21.60
CA LEU A 469 -6.84 -17.72 -21.45
C LEU A 469 -7.27 -16.24 -21.54
N GLN A 470 -6.48 -15.32 -20.98
CA GLN A 470 -6.74 -13.88 -21.07
C GLN A 470 -6.62 -13.36 -22.51
N GLU A 471 -5.63 -13.85 -23.27
CA GLU A 471 -5.48 -13.52 -24.69
C GLU A 471 -6.67 -14.03 -25.52
N GLN A 472 -7.10 -15.28 -25.29
CA GLN A 472 -8.27 -15.86 -25.97
C GLN A 472 -9.56 -15.10 -25.64
N GLN A 473 -9.73 -14.69 -24.38
CA GLN A 473 -10.86 -13.85 -23.97
C GLN A 473 -10.84 -12.48 -24.67
N ARG A 474 -9.68 -11.81 -24.74
CA ARG A 474 -9.54 -10.52 -25.42
C ARG A 474 -9.80 -10.63 -26.92
N ALA A 475 -9.30 -11.69 -27.56
CA ALA A 475 -9.56 -11.94 -28.98
C ALA A 475 -11.07 -12.11 -29.25
N SER A 476 -11.75 -12.93 -28.42
CA SER A 476 -13.20 -13.16 -28.55
C SER A 476 -14.03 -11.91 -28.22
N GLN A 477 -13.58 -11.05 -27.29
CA GLN A 477 -14.21 -9.74 -27.04
C GLN A 477 -14.05 -8.78 -28.23
N GLY A 478 -12.88 -8.78 -28.87
CA GLY A 478 -12.65 -8.00 -30.09
C GLY A 478 -13.53 -8.46 -31.25
N GLU A 479 -13.66 -9.78 -31.43
CA GLU A 479 -14.55 -10.35 -32.45
C GLU A 479 -16.02 -10.00 -32.18
N LEU A 480 -16.48 -10.10 -30.92
CA LEU A 480 -17.84 -9.73 -30.54
C LEU A 480 -18.14 -8.25 -30.83
N ALA A 481 -17.18 -7.35 -30.55
CA ALA A 481 -17.34 -5.93 -30.84
C ALA A 481 -17.48 -5.66 -32.35
N GLU A 482 -16.72 -6.37 -33.18
CA GLU A 482 -16.79 -6.22 -34.64
C GLU A 482 -18.09 -6.80 -35.21
N VAL A 483 -18.54 -7.96 -34.74
CA VAL A 483 -19.84 -8.57 -35.12
C VAL A 483 -21.00 -7.63 -34.76
N ARG A 484 -20.99 -7.04 -33.56
CA ARG A 484 -21.99 -6.05 -33.14
C ARG A 484 -22.03 -4.82 -34.03
N LYS A 485 -20.86 -4.29 -34.37
CA LYS A 485 -20.72 -3.14 -35.26
C LYS A 485 -21.30 -3.44 -36.65
N GLN A 486 -21.00 -4.62 -37.21
CA GLN A 486 -21.55 -5.06 -38.48
C GLN A 486 -23.07 -5.23 -38.42
N ALA A 487 -23.60 -5.86 -37.36
CA ALA A 487 -25.03 -6.03 -37.15
C ALA A 487 -25.76 -4.67 -37.03
N GLN A 488 -25.18 -3.71 -36.31
CA GLN A 488 -25.74 -2.36 -36.17
C GLN A 488 -25.74 -1.59 -37.50
N ALA A 489 -24.66 -1.69 -38.28
CA ALA A 489 -24.59 -1.09 -39.62
C ALA A 489 -25.63 -1.70 -40.58
N ALA A 490 -25.78 -3.03 -40.58
CA ALA A 490 -26.78 -3.73 -41.39
C ALA A 490 -28.22 -3.34 -40.99
N ARG A 491 -28.53 -3.27 -39.68
CA ARG A 491 -29.83 -2.80 -39.18
C ARG A 491 -30.13 -1.36 -39.58
N GLY A 492 -29.13 -0.47 -39.49
CA GLY A 492 -29.26 0.93 -39.92
C GLY A 492 -29.59 1.04 -41.42
N ARG A 493 -28.94 0.22 -42.26
CA ARG A 493 -29.20 0.16 -43.71
C ARG A 493 -30.56 -0.48 -44.04
N LEU A 494 -30.96 -1.53 -43.32
CA LEU A 494 -32.28 -2.14 -43.46
C LEU A 494 -33.39 -1.12 -43.18
N SER A 495 -33.29 -0.39 -42.06
CA SER A 495 -34.30 0.61 -41.66
C SER A 495 -34.45 1.74 -42.69
N SER A 496 -33.34 2.20 -43.28
CA SER A 496 -33.39 3.26 -44.29
C SER A 496 -34.02 2.76 -45.60
N LEU A 497 -33.70 1.53 -46.03
CA LEU A 497 -34.28 0.91 -47.22
C LEU A 497 -35.77 0.61 -47.05
N GLU A 498 -36.20 0.11 -45.88
CA GLU A 498 -37.61 -0.14 -45.56
C GLU A 498 -38.44 1.15 -45.61
N THR A 499 -37.90 2.25 -45.07
CA THR A 499 -38.55 3.57 -45.12
C THR A 499 -38.73 4.06 -46.57
N LEU A 500 -37.69 3.89 -47.41
CA LEU A 500 -37.76 4.24 -48.83
C LEU A 500 -38.72 3.32 -49.61
N GLN A 501 -38.82 2.04 -49.24
CA GLN A 501 -39.68 1.04 -49.86
C GLN A 501 -41.17 1.37 -49.62
N GLN A 502 -41.53 1.73 -48.40
CA GLN A 502 -42.89 2.16 -48.04
C GLN A 502 -43.34 3.41 -48.82
N ALA A 503 -42.42 4.37 -49.00
CA ALA A 503 -42.68 5.56 -49.81
C ALA A 503 -42.88 5.25 -51.30
N ALA A 504 -42.18 4.24 -51.83
CA ALA A 504 -42.24 3.87 -53.25
C ALA A 504 -43.46 3.00 -53.62
N LEU A 505 -43.96 2.17 -52.69
CA LEU A 505 -45.16 1.34 -52.88
C LEU A 505 -46.48 2.09 -52.60
N GLY A 506 -46.43 3.42 -52.48
CA GLY A 506 -47.63 4.29 -52.46
C GLY A 506 -48.46 4.20 -51.19
N GLN A 507 -47.88 3.84 -50.04
CA GLN A 507 -48.58 3.75 -48.75
C GLN A 507 -48.88 5.12 -48.09
N GLU A 508 -48.97 6.20 -48.87
CA GLU A 508 -49.32 7.54 -48.37
C GLU A 508 -50.81 7.87 -48.54
N GLN A 509 -51.33 8.69 -47.62
CA GLN A 509 -52.76 8.93 -47.39
C GLN A 509 -53.53 9.38 -48.65
N GLY A 510 -54.58 8.64 -49.01
CA GLY A 510 -55.51 8.97 -50.09
C GLY A 510 -56.81 8.15 -50.02
N ALA A 511 -57.80 8.48 -50.86
CA ALA A 511 -59.11 7.83 -50.89
C ALA A 511 -59.03 6.30 -51.12
N ALA A 512 -58.03 5.84 -51.88
CA ALA A 512 -57.77 4.41 -52.12
C ALA A 512 -57.29 3.66 -50.86
N VAL A 513 -56.47 4.28 -50.01
CA VAL A 513 -56.01 3.68 -48.73
C VAL A 513 -57.15 3.66 -47.71
N ALA A 514 -57.98 4.71 -47.66
CA ALA A 514 -59.17 4.75 -46.82
C ALA A 514 -60.19 3.66 -47.22
N TRP A 515 -60.37 3.43 -48.53
CA TRP A 515 -61.23 2.37 -49.05
C TRP A 515 -60.69 0.96 -48.72
N LEU A 516 -59.38 0.74 -48.88
CA LEU A 516 -58.72 -0.51 -48.46
C LEU A 516 -58.91 -0.78 -46.96
N LYS A 517 -58.74 0.25 -46.12
CA LYS A 517 -58.94 0.16 -44.67
C LYS A 517 -60.39 -0.14 -44.28
N ALA A 518 -61.36 0.50 -44.94
CA ALA A 518 -62.79 0.25 -44.72
C ALA A 518 -63.20 -1.20 -45.02
N ARG A 519 -62.43 -1.89 -45.86
CA ARG A 519 -62.65 -3.29 -46.24
C ARG A 519 -61.67 -4.28 -45.58
N GLY A 520 -60.81 -3.81 -44.67
CA GLY A 520 -59.83 -4.64 -43.94
C GLY A 520 -58.67 -5.16 -44.80
N LEU A 521 -58.39 -4.50 -45.93
CA LEU A 521 -57.37 -4.88 -46.92
C LEU A 521 -56.14 -3.96 -46.90
N ASP A 522 -56.01 -3.12 -45.88
CA ASP A 522 -54.88 -2.18 -45.71
C ASP A 522 -53.56 -2.88 -45.39
N SER A 523 -53.61 -4.00 -44.69
CA SER A 523 -52.46 -4.86 -44.32
C SER A 523 -52.16 -5.98 -45.32
N ALA A 524 -52.91 -6.06 -46.42
CA ALA A 524 -52.71 -7.11 -47.42
C ALA A 524 -51.45 -6.86 -48.26
N VAL A 525 -50.71 -7.94 -48.53
CA VAL A 525 -49.41 -7.94 -49.20
C VAL A 525 -49.52 -7.33 -50.60
N ARG A 526 -48.55 -6.48 -50.95
CA ARG A 526 -48.51 -5.84 -52.26
C ARG A 526 -47.90 -6.77 -53.30
N VAL A 527 -48.27 -6.55 -54.56
CA VAL A 527 -47.75 -7.31 -55.70
C VAL A 527 -46.22 -7.20 -55.76
N GLY A 528 -45.65 -6.02 -55.54
CA GLY A 528 -44.19 -5.80 -55.50
C GLY A 528 -43.45 -6.54 -54.40
N GLU A 529 -44.09 -6.86 -53.27
CA GLU A 529 -43.49 -7.57 -52.13
C GLU A 529 -43.47 -9.10 -52.34
N ARG A 530 -44.32 -9.62 -53.24
CA ARG A 530 -44.50 -11.07 -53.46
C ARG A 530 -43.87 -11.58 -54.76
N ILE A 531 -43.41 -10.69 -55.63
CA ILE A 531 -42.80 -11.04 -56.91
C ILE A 531 -41.29 -11.14 -56.78
N SER A 532 -40.71 -12.19 -57.35
CA SER A 532 -39.27 -12.34 -57.53
C SER A 532 -38.92 -12.29 -59.03
N VAL A 533 -37.90 -11.51 -59.39
CA VAL A 533 -37.50 -11.27 -60.79
C VAL A 533 -36.06 -11.72 -61.00
N GLU A 534 -35.77 -12.26 -62.18
CA GLU A 534 -34.40 -12.60 -62.59
C GLU A 534 -33.52 -11.34 -62.68
N SER A 535 -32.28 -11.42 -62.20
CA SER A 535 -31.39 -10.26 -62.09
C SER A 535 -31.10 -9.60 -63.43
N GLY A 536 -31.24 -8.27 -63.47
CA GLY A 536 -31.10 -7.44 -64.67
C GLY A 536 -32.41 -7.17 -65.42
N TRP A 537 -33.52 -7.78 -65.02
CA TRP A 537 -34.85 -7.58 -65.61
C TRP A 537 -35.82 -6.80 -64.72
N GLU A 538 -35.40 -6.38 -63.53
CA GLU A 538 -36.24 -5.71 -62.53
C GLU A 538 -36.86 -4.42 -63.09
N ASN A 539 -36.06 -3.60 -63.80
CA ASN A 539 -36.53 -2.36 -64.43
C ASN A 539 -37.54 -2.62 -65.56
N ALA A 540 -37.33 -3.69 -66.34
CA ALA A 540 -38.24 -4.09 -67.40
C ALA A 540 -39.58 -4.58 -66.83
N VAL A 541 -39.55 -5.34 -65.72
CA VAL A 541 -40.75 -5.84 -65.04
C VAL A 541 -41.49 -4.73 -64.32
N GLU A 542 -40.79 -3.85 -63.60
CA GLU A 542 -41.38 -2.67 -62.93
C GLU A 542 -42.02 -1.72 -63.96
N GLY A 543 -41.34 -1.46 -65.09
CA GLY A 543 -41.89 -0.69 -66.19
C GLY A 543 -43.08 -1.35 -66.91
N ALA A 544 -43.09 -2.68 -67.00
CA ALA A 544 -44.18 -3.45 -67.60
C ALA A 544 -45.44 -3.49 -66.73
N LEU A 545 -45.27 -3.62 -65.40
CA LEU A 545 -46.39 -3.65 -64.44
C LEU A 545 -46.91 -2.25 -64.13
N GLY A 546 -46.06 -1.23 -64.17
CA GLY A 546 -46.45 0.14 -63.83
C GLY A 546 -47.13 0.19 -62.45
N GLN A 547 -48.32 0.81 -62.38
CA GLN A 547 -49.08 0.95 -61.13
C GLN A 547 -49.62 -0.38 -60.57
N LEU A 548 -49.58 -1.48 -61.33
CA LEU A 548 -49.97 -2.81 -60.80
C LEU A 548 -49.00 -3.34 -59.74
N ILE A 549 -47.78 -2.80 -59.66
CA ILE A 549 -46.81 -3.17 -58.62
C ILE A 549 -47.27 -2.76 -57.21
N GLU A 550 -48.06 -1.69 -57.12
CA GLU A 550 -48.71 -1.17 -55.90
C GLU A 550 -50.02 -1.93 -55.58
N GLY A 551 -50.41 -2.88 -56.45
CA GLY A 551 -51.65 -3.64 -56.33
C GLY A 551 -51.70 -4.51 -55.07
N VAL A 552 -52.90 -4.69 -54.54
CA VAL A 552 -53.15 -5.51 -53.35
C VAL A 552 -53.50 -6.94 -53.79
N LEU A 553 -52.86 -7.92 -53.16
CA LEU A 553 -53.20 -9.32 -53.39
C LEU A 553 -54.44 -9.70 -52.59
N VAL A 554 -55.46 -10.21 -53.29
CA VAL A 554 -56.74 -10.68 -52.74
C VAL A 554 -57.08 -12.05 -53.33
N GLU A 555 -57.89 -12.87 -52.68
CA GLU A 555 -58.19 -14.22 -53.19
C GLU A 555 -59.04 -14.18 -54.47
N ALA A 556 -60.13 -13.40 -54.46
CA ALA A 556 -61.09 -13.28 -55.56
C ALA A 556 -61.39 -11.80 -55.87
N PRO A 557 -60.58 -11.12 -56.71
CA PRO A 557 -60.78 -9.71 -57.08
C PRO A 557 -62.18 -9.41 -57.63
N GLU A 558 -62.77 -10.35 -58.36
CA GLU A 558 -64.09 -10.26 -58.98
C GLU A 558 -65.24 -10.04 -57.97
N GLN A 559 -65.08 -10.50 -56.73
CA GLN A 559 -66.10 -10.32 -55.68
C GLN A 559 -66.15 -8.89 -55.13
N LEU A 560 -65.12 -8.09 -55.40
CA LEU A 560 -64.99 -6.71 -54.91
C LEU A 560 -65.37 -5.67 -55.97
N VAL A 561 -65.78 -6.09 -57.16
CA VAL A 561 -66.07 -5.21 -58.30
C VAL A 561 -67.24 -4.26 -58.02
N ASP A 562 -68.33 -4.76 -57.43
CA ASP A 562 -69.51 -3.92 -57.11
C ASP A 562 -69.16 -2.82 -56.08
N ALA A 563 -68.18 -3.08 -55.20
CA ALA A 563 -67.71 -2.14 -54.18
C ALA A 563 -66.78 -1.05 -54.74
N LEU A 564 -66.28 -1.18 -55.98
CA LEU A 564 -65.43 -0.15 -56.61
C LEU A 564 -66.19 1.14 -56.93
N GLY A 565 -67.53 1.09 -57.02
CA GLY A 565 -68.36 2.28 -57.21
C GLY A 565 -68.27 3.30 -56.05
N GLU A 566 -67.79 2.86 -54.88
CA GLU A 566 -67.62 3.67 -53.67
C GLU A 566 -66.24 4.39 -53.60
N LEU A 567 -65.33 4.12 -54.54
CA LEU A 567 -63.91 4.52 -54.47
C LEU A 567 -63.67 6.05 -54.62
N GLY A 568 -64.65 6.82 -55.09
CA GLY A 568 -64.49 8.26 -55.32
C GLY A 568 -63.29 8.57 -56.25
N ASP A 569 -62.54 9.65 -55.96
CA ASP A 569 -61.29 9.96 -56.67
C ASP A 569 -60.12 9.15 -56.09
N GLY A 570 -59.83 7.99 -56.68
CA GLY A 570 -58.73 7.12 -56.27
C GLY A 570 -58.31 6.14 -57.36
N ARG A 571 -57.10 5.58 -57.23
CA ARG A 571 -56.61 4.49 -58.10
C ARG A 571 -56.29 3.29 -57.24
N ILE A 572 -56.77 2.11 -57.65
CA ILE A 572 -56.53 0.86 -56.94
C ILE A 572 -56.37 -0.28 -57.95
N ALA A 573 -55.49 -1.22 -57.64
CA ALA A 573 -55.34 -2.47 -58.37
C ALA A 573 -55.53 -3.64 -57.38
N LEU A 574 -56.43 -4.56 -57.71
CA LEU A 574 -56.66 -5.80 -56.97
C LEU A 574 -56.23 -6.97 -57.84
N VAL A 575 -55.37 -7.83 -57.30
CA VAL A 575 -54.76 -8.92 -58.06
C VAL A 575 -55.00 -10.23 -57.32
N SER A 576 -55.39 -11.28 -58.06
CA SER A 576 -55.60 -12.59 -57.44
C SER A 576 -54.28 -13.14 -56.90
N SER A 577 -54.28 -13.63 -55.66
CA SER A 577 -53.13 -14.25 -55.00
C SER A 577 -52.79 -15.65 -55.50
N ALA A 578 -53.63 -16.23 -56.38
CA ALA A 578 -53.43 -17.57 -56.91
C ALA A 578 -52.07 -17.75 -57.61
N THR A 579 -51.37 -18.83 -57.28
CA THR A 579 -50.12 -19.25 -57.95
C THR A 579 -50.38 -20.57 -58.65
N ASP A 580 -50.18 -20.60 -59.96
CA ASP A 580 -50.38 -21.80 -60.78
C ASP A 580 -49.19 -22.00 -61.71
N ASN A 581 -48.85 -23.25 -62.00
CA ASN A 581 -47.59 -23.60 -62.66
C ASN A 581 -47.75 -23.66 -64.19
N VAL A 582 -48.09 -22.51 -64.77
CA VAL A 582 -48.25 -22.35 -66.22
C VAL A 582 -46.89 -22.11 -66.88
N GLN A 583 -46.59 -22.86 -67.94
CA GLN A 583 -45.41 -22.64 -68.77
C GLN A 583 -45.69 -21.54 -69.81
N PHE A 584 -44.82 -20.53 -69.84
CA PHE A 584 -44.85 -19.45 -70.83
C PHE A 584 -43.68 -19.61 -71.82
N ALA A 585 -43.78 -18.97 -72.98
CA ALA A 585 -42.72 -19.01 -73.98
C ALA A 585 -41.38 -18.51 -73.37
N PRO A 586 -40.22 -19.10 -73.71
CA PRO A 586 -38.92 -18.67 -73.15
C PRO A 586 -38.58 -17.21 -73.48
N THR A 587 -39.11 -16.71 -74.59
CA THR A 587 -38.96 -15.32 -75.02
C THR A 587 -39.86 -14.36 -74.25
N SER A 588 -40.78 -14.85 -73.42
CA SER A 588 -41.72 -14.02 -72.66
C SER A 588 -41.09 -13.49 -71.38
N LEU A 589 -41.40 -12.24 -71.03
CA LEU A 589 -41.02 -11.63 -69.76
C LEU A 589 -41.64 -12.39 -68.56
N ALA A 590 -42.76 -13.09 -68.75
CA ALA A 590 -43.36 -13.96 -67.73
C ALA A 590 -42.46 -15.15 -67.31
N ALA A 591 -41.50 -15.55 -68.15
CA ALA A 591 -40.51 -16.57 -67.82
C ALA A 591 -39.42 -16.04 -66.88
N LYS A 592 -39.24 -14.72 -66.81
CA LYS A 592 -38.25 -14.01 -65.97
C LYS A 592 -38.81 -13.60 -64.60
N VAL A 593 -40.06 -13.96 -64.30
CA VAL A 593 -40.80 -13.53 -63.11
C VAL A 593 -41.46 -14.72 -62.41
N GLN A 594 -41.24 -14.84 -61.11
CA GLN A 594 -41.95 -15.75 -60.21
C GLN A 594 -42.95 -14.96 -59.35
N GLY A 595 -44.17 -15.45 -59.22
CA GLY A 595 -45.23 -14.74 -58.50
C GLY A 595 -46.65 -15.14 -58.94
N PRO A 596 -47.67 -14.34 -58.57
CA PRO A 596 -49.08 -14.63 -58.86
C PRO A 596 -49.34 -14.86 -60.35
N ILE A 597 -50.18 -15.85 -60.67
CA ILE A 597 -50.44 -16.26 -62.06
C ILE A 597 -51.09 -15.12 -62.87
N ALA A 598 -51.91 -14.30 -62.21
CA ALA A 598 -52.54 -13.13 -62.83
C ALA A 598 -51.49 -12.16 -63.40
N ILE A 599 -50.41 -11.91 -62.66
CA ILE A 599 -49.31 -11.04 -63.11
C ILE A 599 -48.50 -11.71 -64.22
N ARG A 600 -48.16 -12.98 -64.06
CA ARG A 600 -47.41 -13.72 -65.08
C ARG A 600 -48.18 -13.82 -66.40
N ARG A 601 -49.51 -13.95 -66.36
CA ARG A 601 -50.37 -13.90 -67.56
C ARG A 601 -50.37 -12.53 -68.24
N LEU A 602 -50.32 -11.43 -67.48
CA LEU A 602 -50.22 -10.08 -68.06
C LEU A 602 -48.87 -9.84 -68.73
N LEU A 603 -47.80 -10.41 -68.19
CA LEU A 603 -46.46 -10.35 -68.76
C LEU A 603 -46.23 -11.35 -69.91
N ALA A 604 -47.17 -12.27 -70.16
CA ALA A 604 -47.00 -13.36 -71.12
C ALA A 604 -46.80 -12.87 -72.57
N ARG A 605 -47.49 -11.78 -72.96
CA ARG A 605 -47.47 -11.17 -74.30
C ARG A 605 -46.37 -10.10 -74.47
N LEU A 606 -45.53 -9.93 -73.45
CA LEU A 606 -44.36 -9.07 -73.48
C LEU A 606 -43.13 -9.96 -73.71
N HIS A 607 -42.43 -9.75 -74.81
CA HIS A 607 -41.23 -10.52 -75.13
C HIS A 607 -39.99 -9.80 -74.63
N ALA A 608 -39.07 -10.54 -74.02
CA ALA A 608 -37.83 -10.03 -73.45
C ALA A 608 -36.72 -9.99 -74.52
N ALA A 609 -36.09 -8.82 -74.72
CA ALA A 609 -34.92 -8.65 -75.58
C ALA A 609 -33.77 -7.98 -74.82
N GLU A 610 -32.52 -8.32 -75.18
CA GLU A 610 -31.32 -7.82 -74.49
C GLU A 610 -31.07 -6.34 -74.76
N ASP A 611 -31.25 -5.90 -76.00
CA ASP A 611 -31.00 -4.53 -76.46
C ASP A 611 -32.03 -4.07 -77.51
N LEU A 612 -31.95 -2.80 -77.92
CA LEU A 612 -32.86 -2.19 -78.90
C LEU A 612 -32.79 -2.84 -80.28
N ASP A 613 -31.62 -3.34 -80.70
CA ASP A 613 -31.42 -3.96 -82.01
C ASP A 613 -32.03 -5.37 -82.05
N ALA A 614 -31.85 -6.15 -80.98
CA ALA A 614 -32.54 -7.42 -80.76
C ALA A 614 -34.05 -7.20 -80.65
N ALA A 615 -34.49 -6.14 -79.96
CA ALA A 615 -35.92 -5.84 -79.83
C ALA A 615 -36.59 -5.52 -81.16
N ARG A 616 -35.92 -4.75 -82.02
CA ARG A 616 -36.39 -4.42 -83.38
C ARG A 616 -36.47 -5.65 -84.28
N SER A 617 -35.48 -6.53 -84.19
CA SER A 617 -35.43 -7.77 -84.97
C SER A 617 -36.54 -8.74 -84.56
N LEU A 618 -36.84 -8.81 -83.26
CA LEU A 618 -37.85 -9.70 -82.70
C LEU A 618 -39.28 -9.20 -82.98
N GLN A 619 -39.49 -7.87 -82.99
CA GLN A 619 -40.76 -7.23 -83.31
C GLN A 619 -41.33 -7.64 -84.68
N CYS A 620 -40.49 -7.81 -85.71
CA CYS A 620 -40.94 -8.15 -87.06
C CYS A 620 -41.56 -9.55 -87.17
N ASN A 621 -41.35 -10.42 -86.18
CA ASN A 621 -41.81 -11.80 -86.16
C ASN A 621 -42.86 -12.06 -85.06
N LEU A 622 -43.36 -11.00 -84.42
CA LEU A 622 -44.35 -11.13 -83.36
C LEU A 622 -45.78 -11.22 -83.92
N PRO A 623 -46.69 -11.96 -83.25
CA PRO A 623 -48.12 -11.91 -83.54
C PRO A 623 -48.72 -10.53 -83.30
N ASP A 624 -49.79 -10.20 -84.04
CA ASP A 624 -50.58 -8.99 -83.84
C ASP A 624 -51.00 -8.83 -82.36
N GLY A 625 -50.58 -7.72 -81.74
CA GLY A 625 -50.89 -7.36 -80.36
C GLY A 625 -49.81 -7.68 -79.31
N ASP A 626 -48.75 -8.41 -79.67
CA ASP A 626 -47.60 -8.65 -78.80
C ASP A 626 -46.58 -7.48 -78.89
N SER A 627 -45.72 -7.36 -77.88
CA SER A 627 -44.73 -6.28 -77.82
C SER A 627 -43.42 -6.76 -77.21
N VAL A 628 -42.31 -6.15 -77.59
CA VAL A 628 -40.98 -6.46 -77.05
C VAL A 628 -40.59 -5.42 -76.00
N ILE A 629 -39.89 -5.83 -74.94
CA ILE A 629 -39.31 -4.96 -73.93
C ILE A 629 -37.83 -5.30 -73.71
N THR A 630 -37.00 -4.27 -73.65
CA THR A 630 -35.56 -4.37 -73.34
C THR A 630 -35.31 -4.40 -71.84
N ARG A 631 -34.10 -4.81 -71.40
CA ARG A 631 -33.69 -4.73 -69.98
C ARG A 631 -33.79 -3.31 -69.39
N SER A 632 -33.53 -2.29 -70.20
CA SER A 632 -33.64 -0.87 -69.83
C SER A 632 -35.07 -0.33 -69.82
N GLY A 633 -36.07 -1.15 -70.19
CA GLY A 633 -37.49 -0.80 -70.10
C GLY A 633 -38.04 -0.05 -71.31
N GLU A 634 -37.37 -0.08 -72.47
CA GLU A 634 -37.94 0.38 -73.74
C GLU A 634 -38.88 -0.67 -74.30
N ARG A 635 -40.13 -0.28 -74.63
CA ARG A 635 -41.16 -1.18 -75.17
C ARG A 635 -41.50 -0.84 -76.61
N LEU A 636 -41.47 -1.84 -77.49
CA LEU A 636 -41.74 -1.72 -78.93
C LEU A 636 -42.94 -2.58 -79.32
N GLY A 637 -43.91 -2.00 -80.01
CA GLY A 637 -45.08 -2.69 -80.58
C GLY A 637 -45.36 -2.18 -82.00
N GLU A 638 -46.19 -2.88 -82.76
CA GLU A 638 -46.48 -2.50 -84.15
C GLU A 638 -47.05 -1.07 -84.21
N GLY A 639 -46.31 -0.15 -84.85
CA GLY A 639 -46.68 1.26 -84.98
C GLY A 639 -46.36 2.18 -83.78
N TRP A 640 -45.73 1.69 -82.70
CA TRP A 640 -45.40 2.54 -81.55
C TRP A 640 -44.17 2.09 -80.75
N VAL A 641 -43.53 3.05 -80.09
CA VAL A 641 -42.43 2.84 -79.13
C VAL A 641 -42.72 3.64 -77.87
N ARG A 642 -42.57 3.02 -76.71
CA ARG A 642 -42.78 3.64 -75.41
C ARG A 642 -41.54 3.50 -74.56
N VAL A 643 -41.09 4.61 -73.99
CA VAL A 643 -39.99 4.68 -73.03
C VAL A 643 -40.53 5.27 -71.74
N SER A 644 -40.37 4.57 -70.62
CA SER A 644 -40.82 5.05 -69.30
C SER A 644 -39.60 5.24 -68.40
N ARG A 645 -39.07 6.47 -68.38
CA ARG A 645 -38.00 6.90 -67.48
C ARG A 645 -38.62 7.70 -66.35
N SER A 646 -39.17 7.02 -65.34
CA SER A 646 -39.58 7.68 -64.10
C SER A 646 -38.32 8.03 -63.28
N GLY A 647 -38.26 9.23 -62.70
CA GLY A 647 -37.10 9.67 -61.91
C GLY A 647 -36.76 8.72 -60.75
N ALA A 648 -35.51 8.79 -60.28
CA ALA A 648 -34.86 7.85 -59.36
C ALA A 648 -35.64 7.48 -58.07
N ALA A 649 -36.64 8.26 -57.67
CA ALA A 649 -37.47 7.98 -56.50
C ALA A 649 -38.54 6.88 -56.72
N LYS A 650 -38.92 6.57 -57.97
CA LYS A 650 -39.95 5.57 -58.32
C LYS A 650 -39.43 4.33 -59.07
N GLN A 651 -38.11 4.24 -59.31
CA GLN A 651 -37.49 3.06 -59.91
C GLN A 651 -36.71 2.28 -58.84
N GLY A 652 -36.74 0.96 -58.91
CA GLY A 652 -35.97 0.06 -58.06
C GLY A 652 -36.69 -0.44 -56.81
N ALA A 653 -38.02 -0.47 -56.76
CA ALA A 653 -38.75 -1.07 -55.62
C ALA A 653 -38.44 -2.57 -55.48
N LEU A 654 -38.32 -3.30 -56.59
CA LEU A 654 -37.99 -4.73 -56.59
C LEU A 654 -36.51 -4.99 -56.21
N LEU A 655 -35.60 -4.10 -56.62
CA LEU A 655 -34.17 -4.22 -56.29
C LEU A 655 -33.91 -3.95 -54.80
N ARG A 656 -34.64 -2.98 -54.22
CA ARG A 656 -34.62 -2.70 -52.78
C ARG A 656 -35.25 -3.81 -51.95
N GLU A 657 -36.36 -4.40 -52.40
CA GLU A 657 -36.99 -5.53 -51.70
C GLU A 657 -36.03 -6.71 -51.55
N ARG A 658 -35.26 -7.00 -52.60
CA ARG A 658 -34.21 -8.02 -52.54
C ARG A 658 -33.09 -7.65 -51.56
N GLU A 659 -32.61 -6.41 -51.61
CA GLU A 659 -31.56 -5.93 -50.68
C GLU A 659 -32.03 -5.97 -49.21
N ILE A 660 -33.31 -5.67 -48.95
CA ILE A 660 -33.96 -5.82 -47.64
C ILE A 660 -33.95 -7.28 -47.18
N GLN A 661 -34.28 -8.23 -48.06
CA GLN A 661 -34.26 -9.66 -47.73
C GLN A 661 -32.83 -10.18 -47.46
N GLU A 662 -31.85 -9.76 -48.27
CA GLU A 662 -30.44 -10.10 -48.07
C GLU A 662 -29.90 -9.53 -46.74
N LEU A 663 -30.24 -8.29 -46.40
CA LEU A 663 -29.85 -7.66 -45.12
C LEU A 663 -30.50 -8.33 -43.92
N ARG A 664 -31.77 -8.74 -44.00
CA ARG A 664 -32.45 -9.50 -42.92
C ARG A 664 -31.74 -10.81 -42.65
N SER A 665 -31.43 -11.59 -43.69
CA SER A 665 -30.68 -12.84 -43.55
C SER A 665 -29.28 -12.62 -42.97
N GLN A 666 -28.58 -11.55 -43.36
CA GLN A 666 -27.27 -11.20 -42.80
C GLN A 666 -27.36 -10.85 -41.31
N ILE A 667 -28.39 -10.08 -40.90
CA ILE A 667 -28.60 -9.73 -39.49
C ILE A 667 -28.84 -10.97 -38.64
N ASP A 668 -29.66 -11.92 -39.11
CA ASP A 668 -29.93 -13.17 -38.39
C ASP A 668 -28.63 -13.97 -38.16
N THR A 669 -27.79 -14.11 -39.20
CA THR A 669 -26.49 -14.82 -39.07
C THR A 669 -25.52 -14.11 -38.12
N LEU A 670 -25.50 -12.79 -38.11
CA LEU A 670 -24.66 -12.01 -37.21
C LEU A 670 -25.16 -12.10 -35.76
N GLN A 671 -26.48 -12.21 -35.54
CA GLN A 671 -27.07 -12.40 -34.22
C GLN A 671 -26.78 -13.79 -33.64
N GLU A 672 -26.84 -14.85 -34.46
CA GLU A 672 -26.42 -16.19 -34.03
C GLU A 672 -24.95 -16.19 -33.62
N ARG A 673 -24.07 -15.57 -34.42
CA ARG A 673 -22.64 -15.44 -34.11
C ARG A 673 -22.38 -14.61 -32.86
N GLU A 674 -23.17 -13.55 -32.63
CA GLU A 674 -23.11 -12.76 -31.40
C GLU A 674 -23.39 -13.63 -30.18
N GLY A 675 -24.46 -14.45 -30.22
CA GLY A 675 -24.82 -15.36 -29.14
C GLY A 675 -23.73 -16.41 -28.83
N ASP A 676 -23.16 -17.03 -29.87
CA ASP A 676 -22.06 -18.00 -29.71
C ASP A 676 -20.84 -17.39 -28.99
N LEU A 677 -20.47 -16.16 -29.38
CA LEU A 677 -19.33 -15.45 -28.77
C LEU A 677 -19.62 -15.02 -27.33
N GLU A 678 -20.86 -14.67 -27.00
CA GLU A 678 -21.27 -14.38 -25.62
C GLU A 678 -21.18 -15.61 -24.71
N GLU A 679 -21.62 -16.79 -25.18
CA GLU A 679 -21.48 -18.05 -24.45
C GLU A 679 -20.00 -18.44 -24.26
N GLN A 680 -19.17 -18.29 -25.29
CA GLN A 680 -17.74 -18.54 -25.19
C GLN A 680 -17.06 -17.61 -24.19
N LEU A 681 -17.43 -16.32 -24.17
CA LEU A 681 -16.91 -15.36 -23.19
C LEU A 681 -17.35 -15.66 -21.76
N ALA A 682 -18.57 -16.17 -21.56
CA ALA A 682 -19.02 -16.65 -20.26
C ALA A 682 -18.17 -17.84 -19.79
N SER A 683 -17.93 -18.83 -20.66
CA SER A 683 -17.04 -19.97 -20.38
C SER A 683 -15.61 -19.51 -20.05
N PHE A 684 -15.03 -18.57 -20.81
CA PHE A 684 -13.69 -18.06 -20.52
C PHE A 684 -13.61 -17.34 -19.17
N ARG A 685 -14.67 -16.62 -18.75
CA ARG A 685 -14.71 -16.00 -17.41
C ARG A 685 -14.65 -17.04 -16.30
N GLU A 686 -15.39 -18.15 -16.42
CA GLU A 686 -15.35 -19.24 -15.43
C GLU A 686 -13.98 -19.93 -15.41
N GLN A 687 -13.41 -20.20 -16.58
CA GLN A 687 -12.08 -20.81 -16.69
C GLN A 687 -10.97 -19.92 -16.13
N LEU A 688 -11.06 -18.60 -16.36
CA LEU A 688 -10.12 -17.63 -15.79
C LEU A 688 -10.20 -17.60 -14.27
N LEU A 689 -11.41 -17.57 -13.69
CA LEU A 689 -11.60 -17.61 -12.24
C LEU A 689 -10.98 -18.88 -11.63
N ALA A 690 -11.24 -20.05 -12.24
CA ALA A 690 -10.69 -21.31 -11.79
C ALA A 690 -9.15 -21.37 -11.92
N ALA A 691 -8.60 -20.88 -13.03
CA ALA A 691 -7.15 -20.84 -13.27
C ALA A 691 -6.44 -19.88 -12.30
N GLU A 692 -7.08 -18.75 -11.98
CA GLU A 692 -6.55 -17.77 -11.03
C GLU A 692 -6.53 -18.32 -9.60
N GLN A 693 -7.59 -19.03 -9.19
CA GLN A 693 -7.63 -19.73 -7.91
C GLN A 693 -6.55 -20.82 -7.80
N GLN A 694 -6.36 -21.62 -8.86
CA GLN A 694 -5.30 -22.64 -8.90
C GLN A 694 -3.90 -22.03 -8.82
N ARG A 695 -3.68 -20.87 -9.46
CA ARG A 695 -2.42 -20.12 -9.35
C ARG A 695 -2.19 -19.64 -7.92
N GLU A 696 -3.21 -19.08 -7.27
CA GLU A 696 -3.10 -18.61 -5.88
C GLU A 696 -2.82 -19.76 -4.88
N ASP A 697 -3.44 -20.92 -5.10
CA ASP A 697 -3.17 -22.11 -4.29
C ASP A 697 -1.73 -22.62 -4.47
N ALA A 698 -1.24 -22.70 -5.70
CA ALA A 698 0.15 -23.07 -5.99
C ALA A 698 1.14 -22.04 -5.41
N GLN A 699 0.82 -20.74 -5.48
CA GLN A 699 1.63 -19.66 -4.90
C GLN A 699 1.71 -19.78 -3.37
N ARG A 700 0.60 -20.13 -2.70
CA ARG A 700 0.57 -20.37 -1.25
C ARG A 700 1.42 -21.58 -0.87
N GLN A 701 1.35 -22.66 -1.63
CA GLN A 701 2.18 -23.85 -1.41
C GLN A 701 3.67 -23.54 -1.59
N LEU A 702 4.02 -22.77 -2.63
CA LEU A 702 5.39 -22.30 -2.88
C LEU A 702 5.94 -21.49 -1.69
N TYR A 703 5.15 -20.55 -1.16
CA TYR A 703 5.55 -19.75 -0.01
C TYR A 703 5.82 -20.61 1.25
N MET A 704 4.96 -21.60 1.52
CA MET A 704 5.15 -22.53 2.63
C MET A 704 6.41 -23.41 2.44
N ALA A 705 6.64 -23.91 1.23
CA ALA A 705 7.85 -24.66 0.91
C ALA A 705 9.13 -23.81 1.07
N HIS A 706 9.11 -22.55 0.62
CA HIS A 706 10.25 -21.63 0.74
C HIS A 706 10.62 -21.39 2.21
N ARG A 707 9.61 -21.19 3.07
CA ARG A 707 9.81 -21.05 4.51
C ARG A 707 10.40 -22.32 5.13
N SER A 708 9.95 -23.50 4.73
CA SER A 708 10.46 -24.77 5.21
C SER A 708 11.92 -25.01 4.82
N VAL A 709 12.29 -24.70 3.58
CA VAL A 709 13.70 -24.77 3.11
C VAL A 709 14.57 -23.80 3.91
N SER A 710 14.09 -22.58 4.17
CA SER A 710 14.83 -21.59 4.97
C SER A 710 15.04 -22.03 6.43
N GLU A 711 14.04 -22.66 7.06
CA GLU A 711 14.17 -23.21 8.42
C GLU A 711 15.18 -24.37 8.45
N LEU A 712 15.15 -25.27 7.46
CA LEU A 712 16.10 -26.38 7.33
C LEU A 712 17.53 -25.90 7.03
N ALA A 713 17.71 -24.87 6.20
CA ALA A 713 19.02 -24.29 5.94
C ALA A 713 19.66 -23.69 7.22
N GLY A 714 18.87 -23.02 8.05
CA GLY A 714 19.32 -22.52 9.35
C GLY A 714 19.71 -23.64 10.33
N GLN A 715 18.95 -24.75 10.33
CA GLN A 715 19.27 -25.94 11.11
C GLN A 715 20.56 -26.62 10.62
N LEU A 716 20.74 -26.72 9.29
CA LEU A 716 21.92 -27.26 8.64
C LEU A 716 23.18 -26.47 9.03
N GLN A 717 23.12 -25.14 8.94
CA GLN A 717 24.23 -24.27 9.35
C GLN A 717 24.56 -24.41 10.84
N SER A 718 23.55 -24.54 11.70
CA SER A 718 23.76 -24.74 13.14
C SER A 718 24.41 -26.10 13.45
N GLN A 719 24.01 -27.17 12.76
CA GLN A 719 24.59 -28.50 12.95
C GLN A 719 25.99 -28.61 12.35
N GLN A 720 26.24 -28.01 11.18
CA GLN A 720 27.57 -27.89 10.60
C GLN A 720 28.54 -27.23 11.60
N GLY A 721 28.13 -26.11 12.20
CA GLY A 721 28.95 -25.45 13.22
C GLY A 721 29.25 -26.31 14.45
N LYS A 722 28.34 -27.22 14.84
CA LYS A 722 28.58 -28.17 15.94
C LYS A 722 29.55 -29.28 15.54
N VAL A 723 29.43 -29.81 14.32
CA VAL A 723 30.35 -30.81 13.77
C VAL A 723 31.76 -30.23 13.66
N ASP A 724 31.90 -29.02 13.11
CA ASP A 724 33.20 -28.36 12.96
C ASP A 724 33.84 -28.00 14.31
N ALA A 725 33.05 -27.54 15.28
CA ALA A 725 33.53 -27.28 16.63
C ALA A 725 33.98 -28.57 17.34
N ALA A 726 33.25 -29.68 17.16
CA ALA A 726 33.63 -30.99 17.71
C ALA A 726 34.90 -31.52 17.03
N ARG A 727 35.00 -31.47 15.69
CA ARG A 727 36.20 -31.86 14.92
C ARG A 727 37.42 -31.06 15.37
N GLY A 728 37.31 -29.74 15.43
CA GLY A 728 38.41 -28.88 15.88
C GLY A 728 38.78 -29.06 17.35
N ARG A 729 37.87 -29.54 18.22
CA ARG A 729 38.20 -29.91 19.61
C ARG A 729 38.93 -31.25 19.65
N ILE A 730 38.49 -32.20 18.83
CA ILE A 730 39.07 -33.53 18.67
C ILE A 730 40.50 -33.47 18.16
N GLU A 731 40.76 -32.73 17.08
CA GLU A 731 42.12 -32.60 16.53
C GLU A 731 43.10 -32.02 17.56
N ARG A 732 42.63 -31.03 18.35
CA ARG A 732 43.43 -30.47 19.45
C ARG A 732 43.69 -31.48 20.56
N ILE A 733 42.68 -32.26 20.94
CA ILE A 733 42.82 -33.32 21.94
C ILE A 733 43.76 -34.43 21.44
N GLU A 734 43.65 -34.84 20.17
CA GLU A 734 44.50 -35.88 19.57
C GLU A 734 45.96 -35.42 19.43
N ALA A 735 46.20 -34.16 19.07
CA ALA A 735 47.54 -33.59 19.07
C ALA A 735 48.14 -33.55 20.49
N GLU A 736 47.37 -33.15 21.50
CA GLU A 736 47.80 -33.13 22.91
C GLU A 736 48.03 -34.56 23.45
N LEU A 737 47.17 -35.52 23.08
CA LEU A 737 47.32 -36.93 23.43
C LEU A 737 48.56 -37.57 22.77
N GLY A 738 48.83 -37.25 21.50
CA GLY A 738 50.03 -37.71 20.80
C GLY A 738 51.31 -37.25 21.48
N GLN A 739 51.37 -35.95 21.83
CA GLN A 739 52.49 -35.38 22.58
C GLN A 739 52.64 -36.01 23.97
N LEU A 740 51.54 -36.28 24.66
CA LEU A 740 51.56 -36.90 25.99
C LEU A 740 51.96 -38.37 25.94
N LEU A 741 51.51 -39.14 24.95
CA LEU A 741 51.89 -40.54 24.74
C LEU A 741 53.38 -40.66 24.41
N GLU A 742 53.89 -39.83 23.51
CA GLU A 742 55.31 -39.77 23.21
C GLU A 742 56.13 -39.41 24.45
N THR A 743 55.66 -38.44 25.25
CA THR A 743 56.29 -38.10 26.54
C THR A 743 56.24 -39.26 27.54
N LEU A 744 55.16 -40.05 27.55
CA LEU A 744 54.98 -41.19 28.45
C LEU A 744 55.86 -42.39 28.09
N ASP A 745 55.93 -42.73 26.81
CA ASP A 745 56.71 -43.87 26.32
C ASP A 745 58.21 -43.55 26.44
N THR A 746 58.61 -42.33 26.07
CA THR A 746 59.99 -41.87 26.24
C THR A 746 60.40 -41.85 27.72
N SER A 747 59.54 -41.37 28.62
CA SER A 747 59.86 -41.34 30.05
C SER A 747 59.87 -42.72 30.71
N ARG A 748 58.94 -43.62 30.37
CA ARG A 748 58.88 -45.00 30.89
C ARG A 748 60.04 -45.86 30.41
N GLU A 749 60.41 -45.76 29.13
CA GLU A 749 61.54 -46.53 28.58
C GLU A 749 62.86 -46.02 29.16
N GLN A 750 63.06 -44.70 29.23
CA GLN A 750 64.23 -44.12 29.86
C GLN A 750 64.35 -44.48 31.36
N ALA A 751 63.22 -44.62 32.08
CA ALA A 751 63.23 -45.05 33.48
C ALA A 751 63.59 -46.55 33.64
N ARG A 752 63.14 -47.43 32.75
CA ARG A 752 63.49 -48.86 32.78
C ARG A 752 64.96 -49.10 32.45
N GLU A 753 65.47 -48.42 31.42
CA GLU A 753 66.89 -48.51 31.05
C GLU A 753 67.79 -47.96 32.16
N ALA A 754 67.40 -46.85 32.79
CA ALA A 754 68.15 -46.26 33.89
C ALA A 754 68.25 -47.22 35.09
N ARG A 755 67.16 -47.90 35.47
CA ARG A 755 67.19 -48.87 36.59
C ARG A 755 68.12 -50.06 36.34
N ALA A 756 68.19 -50.59 35.12
CA ALA A 756 69.08 -51.72 34.80
C ALA A 756 70.56 -51.30 34.76
N LYS A 757 70.85 -50.10 34.21
CA LYS A 757 72.21 -49.52 34.14
C LYS A 757 72.77 -49.17 35.52
N LEU A 758 71.90 -48.83 36.48
CA LEU A 758 72.26 -48.55 37.87
C LEU A 758 72.82 -49.78 38.61
N GLU A 759 72.22 -50.95 38.43
CA GLU A 759 72.57 -52.18 39.15
C GLU A 759 73.91 -52.77 38.65
N ASP A 760 74.16 -52.70 37.34
CA ASP A 760 75.39 -53.16 36.68
C ASP A 760 76.63 -52.30 36.95
N ALA A 761 76.42 -51.01 37.23
CA ALA A 761 77.48 -50.04 37.48
C ALA A 761 78.15 -50.26 38.85
N VAL A 762 77.40 -50.69 39.86
CA VAL A 762 77.90 -50.90 41.23
C VAL A 762 78.87 -52.09 41.35
N VAL A 763 78.72 -53.13 40.53
CA VAL A 763 79.57 -54.33 40.57
C VAL A 763 80.92 -54.10 39.86
N ARG A 764 80.95 -53.34 38.76
CA ARG A 764 82.15 -53.13 37.93
C ARG A 764 83.20 -52.20 38.55
N MET A 765 82.81 -51.30 39.45
CA MET A 765 83.74 -50.36 40.09
C MET A 765 84.82 -51.06 40.94
N GLY A 766 84.58 -52.29 41.43
CA GLY A 766 85.49 -53.01 42.32
C GLY A 766 86.74 -53.61 41.64
N ASP A 767 86.69 -53.88 40.33
CA ASP A 767 87.70 -54.71 39.63
C ASP A 767 88.76 -53.91 38.84
N LEU A 768 88.59 -52.59 38.67
CA LEU A 768 89.32 -51.80 37.65
C LEU A 768 90.46 -50.91 38.15
N GLN A 769 90.89 -51.01 39.41
CA GLN A 769 91.88 -50.08 39.97
C GLN A 769 93.35 -50.34 39.51
N GLY A 770 93.69 -51.57 39.09
CA GLY A 770 95.09 -51.98 38.81
C GLY A 770 95.60 -51.79 37.37
N THR A 771 94.72 -51.57 36.39
CA THR A 771 95.05 -51.53 34.95
C THR A 771 95.37 -50.11 34.41
N ARG A 772 95.22 -49.07 35.23
CA ARG A 772 95.32 -47.65 34.84
C ARG A 772 96.72 -47.17 34.53
N GLU A 773 97.68 -47.59 35.34
CA GLU A 773 99.02 -46.99 35.33
C GLU A 773 99.85 -47.39 34.09
N ALA A 774 99.52 -48.53 33.46
CA ALA A 774 100.25 -49.05 32.29
C ALA A 774 99.83 -48.37 30.97
N LEU A 775 98.55 -48.05 30.80
CA LEU A 775 97.99 -47.56 29.53
C LEU A 775 98.24 -46.07 29.28
N GLU A 776 98.54 -45.29 30.32
CA GLU A 776 98.70 -43.83 30.24
C GLU A 776 100.03 -43.40 29.56
N SER A 777 101.06 -44.25 29.59
CA SER A 777 102.38 -44.03 28.97
C SER A 777 102.37 -44.26 27.44
N GLU A 778 101.64 -45.27 26.99
CA GLU A 778 101.57 -45.70 25.58
C GLU A 778 100.72 -44.73 24.71
N ARG A 779 99.80 -43.99 25.33
CA ARG A 779 98.94 -42.97 24.70
C ARG A 779 99.67 -41.92 23.90
N ARG A 780 100.72 -41.37 24.51
CA ARG A 780 101.34 -40.12 24.06
C ARG A 780 102.03 -40.32 22.72
N GLN A 781 102.63 -41.48 22.50
CA GLN A 781 103.39 -41.78 21.28
C GLN A 781 102.47 -42.05 20.07
N LEU A 782 101.33 -42.69 20.29
CA LEU A 782 100.40 -43.04 19.22
C LEU A 782 99.53 -41.85 18.76
N THR A 783 99.26 -40.90 19.67
CA THR A 783 98.38 -39.75 19.36
C THR A 783 99.03 -38.79 18.36
N ASP A 784 100.32 -38.49 18.55
CA ASP A 784 101.07 -37.58 17.68
C ASP A 784 101.18 -38.10 16.22
N ALA A 785 101.30 -39.42 16.04
CA ALA A 785 101.36 -40.06 14.73
C ALA A 785 100.01 -40.07 14.00
N ARG A 786 98.90 -40.26 14.73
CA ARG A 786 97.55 -40.22 14.16
C ARG A 786 97.15 -38.81 13.72
N ASP A 787 97.49 -37.78 14.49
CA ASP A 787 97.09 -36.41 14.17
C ASP A 787 97.72 -35.90 12.87
N GLN A 788 98.99 -36.20 12.63
CA GLN A 788 99.67 -35.84 11.38
C GLN A 788 99.06 -36.52 10.15
N ALA A 789 98.67 -37.80 10.26
CA ALA A 789 98.00 -38.52 9.17
C ALA A 789 96.56 -38.04 8.97
N ARG A 790 95.88 -37.63 10.04
CA ARG A 790 94.48 -37.20 10.03
C ARG A 790 94.30 -35.87 9.35
N ASP A 791 95.18 -34.91 9.63
CA ASP A 791 95.11 -33.59 9.02
C ASP A 791 95.39 -33.64 7.52
N ALA A 792 96.31 -34.51 7.07
CA ALA A 792 96.59 -34.71 5.65
C ALA A 792 95.43 -35.39 4.90
N ALA A 793 94.80 -36.42 5.47
CA ALA A 793 93.65 -37.09 4.84
C ALA A 793 92.38 -36.23 4.86
N ARG A 794 92.19 -35.44 5.92
CA ARG A 794 91.07 -34.51 6.04
C ARG A 794 91.17 -33.36 5.04
N GLY A 795 92.36 -32.78 4.84
CA GLY A 795 92.56 -31.72 3.86
C GLY A 795 92.13 -32.10 2.44
N VAL A 796 92.46 -33.33 2.01
CA VAL A 796 92.08 -33.84 0.68
C VAL A 796 90.62 -34.28 0.63
N ARG A 797 90.10 -34.93 1.68
CA ARG A 797 88.68 -35.32 1.78
C ARG A 797 87.75 -34.11 1.73
N ASP A 798 88.08 -33.05 2.46
CA ASP A 798 87.26 -31.85 2.53
C ASP A 798 87.25 -31.13 1.16
N ALA A 799 88.40 -31.09 0.46
CA ALA A 799 88.48 -30.58 -0.90
C ALA A 799 87.69 -31.44 -1.91
N MET A 800 87.80 -32.77 -1.83
CA MET A 800 87.08 -33.71 -2.68
C MET A 800 85.56 -33.64 -2.45
N HIS A 801 85.13 -33.63 -1.18
CA HIS A 801 83.71 -33.61 -0.83
C HIS A 801 83.07 -32.25 -1.14
N ALA A 802 83.78 -31.14 -0.90
CA ALA A 802 83.33 -29.82 -1.31
C ALA A 802 83.11 -29.77 -2.84
N LEU A 803 84.05 -30.32 -3.63
CA LEU A 803 83.92 -30.37 -5.08
C LEU A 803 82.83 -31.35 -5.56
N ALA A 804 82.63 -32.49 -4.89
CA ALA A 804 81.57 -33.44 -5.20
C ALA A 804 80.18 -32.86 -4.93
N LEU A 805 80.01 -32.15 -3.80
CA LEU A 805 78.76 -31.48 -3.44
C LEU A 805 78.44 -30.32 -4.38
N THR A 806 79.44 -29.53 -4.77
CA THR A 806 79.22 -28.45 -5.75
C THR A 806 78.79 -29.04 -7.09
N LEU A 807 79.37 -30.15 -7.53
CA LEU A 807 79.07 -30.82 -8.80
C LEU A 807 77.68 -31.49 -8.78
N GLU A 808 77.31 -32.15 -7.69
CA GLU A 808 75.97 -32.72 -7.51
C GLU A 808 74.89 -31.63 -7.40
N SER A 809 75.18 -30.55 -6.69
CA SER A 809 74.33 -29.35 -6.63
C SER A 809 74.16 -28.72 -8.02
N GLN A 810 75.22 -28.59 -8.80
CA GLN A 810 75.16 -28.07 -10.17
C GLN A 810 74.39 -29.02 -11.10
N ARG A 811 74.56 -30.35 -11.00
CA ARG A 811 73.80 -31.34 -11.81
C ARG A 811 72.31 -31.37 -11.47
N THR A 812 71.96 -31.29 -10.19
CA THR A 812 70.56 -31.19 -9.75
C THR A 812 69.94 -29.86 -10.19
N GLN A 813 70.69 -28.75 -10.10
CA GLN A 813 70.27 -27.46 -10.65
C GLN A 813 70.06 -27.52 -12.17
N ILE A 814 70.96 -28.15 -12.94
CA ILE A 814 70.81 -28.35 -14.39
C ILE A 814 69.52 -29.12 -14.70
N THR A 815 69.26 -30.21 -13.98
CA THR A 815 68.08 -31.07 -14.20
C THR A 815 66.79 -30.32 -13.88
N SER A 816 66.76 -29.64 -12.73
CA SER A 816 65.62 -28.82 -12.29
C SER A 816 65.34 -27.66 -13.24
N LEU A 817 66.38 -26.94 -13.66
CA LEU A 817 66.26 -25.79 -14.56
C LEU A 817 65.84 -26.24 -15.97
N SER A 818 66.32 -27.39 -16.45
CA SER A 818 65.88 -27.98 -17.73
C SER A 818 64.39 -28.36 -17.72
N GLN A 819 63.92 -29.02 -16.66
CA GLN A 819 62.49 -29.35 -16.49
C GLN A 819 61.61 -28.11 -16.33
N THR A 820 62.12 -27.06 -15.69
CA THR A 820 61.42 -25.78 -15.53
C THR A 820 61.29 -25.08 -16.89
N LEU A 821 62.34 -25.07 -17.70
CA LEU A 821 62.33 -24.53 -19.05
C LEU A 821 61.34 -25.27 -19.97
N GLU A 822 61.28 -26.61 -19.94
CA GLU A 822 60.30 -27.38 -20.71
C GLU A 822 58.85 -27.03 -20.35
N ARG A 823 58.57 -26.87 -19.05
CA ARG A 823 57.24 -26.45 -18.57
C ARG A 823 56.89 -25.03 -19.02
N MET A 824 57.82 -24.08 -18.88
CA MET A 824 57.61 -22.70 -19.31
C MET A 824 57.41 -22.60 -20.83
N ASP A 825 58.11 -23.41 -21.63
CA ASP A 825 57.95 -23.43 -23.09
C ASP A 825 56.56 -23.95 -23.51
N SER A 826 56.03 -24.94 -22.80
CA SER A 826 54.65 -25.42 -23.01
C SER A 826 53.60 -24.38 -22.65
N GLN A 827 53.82 -23.59 -21.58
CA GLN A 827 52.94 -22.49 -21.16
C GLN A 827 52.98 -21.32 -22.16
N ARG A 828 54.17 -21.02 -22.73
CA ARG A 828 54.30 -20.03 -23.80
C ARG A 828 53.43 -20.41 -25.00
N GLY A 829 53.50 -21.67 -25.46
CA GLY A 829 52.69 -22.16 -26.57
C GLY A 829 51.18 -22.04 -26.33
N GLN A 830 50.70 -22.28 -25.10
CA GLN A 830 49.29 -22.09 -24.75
C GLN A 830 48.86 -20.61 -24.77
N LEU A 831 49.73 -19.70 -24.34
CA LEU A 831 49.46 -18.26 -24.36
C LEU A 831 49.47 -17.68 -25.78
N ASP A 832 50.35 -18.18 -26.66
CA ASP A 832 50.37 -17.81 -28.08
C ASP A 832 49.05 -18.17 -28.78
N THR A 833 48.56 -19.41 -28.62
CA THR A 833 47.27 -19.84 -29.20
C THR A 833 46.10 -19.00 -28.66
N ARG A 834 46.13 -18.69 -27.36
CA ARG A 834 45.10 -17.84 -26.73
C ARG A 834 45.10 -16.41 -27.26
N LEU A 835 46.26 -15.85 -27.60
CA LEU A 835 46.36 -14.53 -28.21
C LEU A 835 45.81 -14.54 -29.64
N GLU A 836 46.07 -15.59 -30.42
CA GLU A 836 45.51 -15.75 -31.77
C GLU A 836 43.97 -15.77 -31.73
N ASP A 837 43.39 -16.54 -30.81
CA ASP A 837 41.92 -16.61 -30.62
C ASP A 837 41.31 -15.25 -30.21
N LEU A 838 41.96 -14.52 -29.30
CA LEU A 838 41.49 -13.22 -28.84
C LEU A 838 41.56 -12.14 -29.94
N VAL A 839 42.60 -12.19 -30.79
CA VAL A 839 42.74 -11.29 -31.94
C VAL A 839 41.69 -11.58 -33.01
N ALA A 840 41.40 -12.86 -33.27
CA ALA A 840 40.33 -13.24 -34.19
C ALA A 840 38.95 -12.70 -33.71
N GLN A 841 38.62 -12.89 -32.43
CA GLN A 841 37.36 -12.40 -31.84
C GLN A 841 37.22 -10.87 -31.85
N LEU A 842 38.31 -10.13 -31.67
CA LEU A 842 38.31 -8.66 -31.76
C LEU A 842 37.99 -8.17 -33.18
N SER A 843 38.50 -8.84 -34.21
CA SER A 843 38.27 -8.45 -35.62
C SER A 843 36.84 -8.74 -36.12
N GLU A 844 36.16 -9.75 -35.58
CA GLU A 844 34.74 -10.00 -35.87
C GLU A 844 33.79 -9.03 -35.15
N GLY A 845 34.19 -8.52 -33.98
CA GLY A 845 33.33 -7.70 -33.09
C GLY A 845 33.18 -6.22 -33.45
N ASP A 846 34.03 -5.65 -34.30
CA ASP A 846 34.00 -4.22 -34.65
C ASP A 846 32.96 -3.87 -35.74
N SER A 847 32.62 -4.81 -36.63
CA SER A 847 31.65 -4.58 -37.73
C SER A 847 30.18 -4.35 -37.31
N PRO A 848 29.64 -4.96 -36.24
CA PRO A 848 28.24 -4.77 -35.83
C PRO A 848 27.97 -3.43 -35.13
N VAL A 849 29.01 -2.74 -34.62
CA VAL A 849 28.84 -1.49 -33.86
C VAL A 849 28.46 -0.33 -34.78
N GLU A 850 29.13 -0.20 -35.93
CA GLU A 850 28.83 0.85 -36.92
C GLU A 850 27.40 0.71 -37.48
N THR A 851 26.93 -0.51 -37.70
CA THR A 851 25.56 -0.76 -38.15
C THR A 851 24.51 -0.36 -37.11
N LEU A 852 24.75 -0.65 -35.82
CA LEU A 852 23.85 -0.27 -34.74
C LEU A 852 23.82 1.24 -34.49
N GLU A 853 24.95 1.94 -34.68
CA GLU A 853 25.00 3.41 -34.59
C GLU A 853 24.17 4.11 -35.68
N HIS A 854 24.17 3.57 -36.91
CA HIS A 854 23.31 4.05 -37.98
C HIS A 854 21.81 3.82 -37.69
N GLU A 855 21.45 2.66 -37.13
CA GLU A 855 20.08 2.36 -36.70
C GLU A 855 19.62 3.25 -35.53
N HIS A 856 20.51 3.56 -34.59
CA HIS A 856 20.26 4.48 -33.48
C HIS A 856 19.92 5.89 -33.97
N GLN A 857 20.70 6.40 -34.92
CA GLN A 857 20.48 7.72 -35.51
C GLN A 857 19.13 7.80 -36.26
N ALA A 858 18.75 6.73 -36.97
CA ALA A 858 17.46 6.64 -37.64
C ALA A 858 16.30 6.62 -36.63
N ALA A 859 16.38 5.84 -35.55
CA ALA A 859 15.36 5.79 -34.51
C ALA A 859 15.22 7.12 -33.74
N LEU A 860 16.31 7.86 -33.52
CA LEU A 860 16.29 9.21 -32.95
C LEU A 860 15.50 10.20 -33.81
N SER A 861 15.71 10.17 -35.13
CA SER A 861 14.99 11.04 -36.08
C SER A 861 13.49 10.76 -36.07
N GLU A 862 13.10 9.49 -35.94
CA GLU A 862 11.70 9.07 -35.90
C GLU A 862 11.03 9.41 -34.55
N ARG A 863 11.81 9.42 -33.46
CA ARG A 863 11.34 9.87 -32.14
C ARG A 863 10.96 11.35 -32.15
N VAL A 864 11.80 12.20 -32.73
CA VAL A 864 11.51 13.64 -32.85
C VAL A 864 10.26 13.88 -33.70
N ARG A 865 10.06 13.08 -34.76
CA ARG A 865 8.87 13.16 -35.61
C ARG A 865 7.60 12.80 -34.85
N THR A 866 7.61 11.69 -34.10
CA THR A 866 6.45 11.20 -33.35
C THR A 866 6.11 12.06 -32.14
N GLU A 867 7.11 12.60 -31.43
CA GLU A 867 6.91 13.57 -30.34
C GLU A 867 6.26 14.87 -30.83
N ARG A 868 6.62 15.35 -32.04
CA ARG A 868 5.95 16.51 -32.65
C ARG A 868 4.47 16.25 -32.94
N VAL A 869 4.15 15.08 -33.50
CA VAL A 869 2.75 14.67 -33.80
C VAL A 869 1.93 14.56 -32.51
N LEU A 870 2.52 14.03 -31.43
CA LEU A 870 1.88 13.99 -30.11
C LEU A 870 1.61 15.40 -29.56
N GLY A 871 2.55 16.33 -29.74
CA GLY A 871 2.36 17.73 -29.36
C GLY A 871 1.19 18.39 -30.10
N GLU A 872 1.09 18.20 -31.41
CA GLU A 872 0.00 18.73 -32.25
C GLU A 872 -1.37 18.11 -31.90
N ALA A 873 -1.42 16.81 -31.58
CA ALA A 873 -2.65 16.16 -31.17
C ALA A 873 -3.14 16.67 -29.79
N ARG A 874 -2.21 16.92 -28.85
CA ARG A 874 -2.55 17.47 -27.52
C ARG A 874 -3.07 18.90 -27.60
N THR A 875 -2.44 19.77 -28.38
CA THR A 875 -2.93 21.15 -28.54
C THR A 875 -4.31 21.20 -29.20
N MET A 876 -4.60 20.29 -30.13
CA MET A 876 -5.93 20.13 -30.71
C MET A 876 -6.96 19.70 -29.65
N LEU A 877 -6.65 18.70 -28.82
CA LEU A 877 -7.53 18.25 -27.73
C LEU A 877 -7.81 19.37 -26.73
N ASP A 878 -6.78 20.10 -26.31
CA ASP A 878 -6.90 21.23 -25.36
C ASP A 878 -7.79 22.36 -25.92
N SER A 879 -7.71 22.62 -27.23
CA SER A 879 -8.56 23.62 -27.89
C SER A 879 -10.04 23.23 -27.86
N ILE A 880 -10.35 21.95 -28.08
CA ILE A 880 -11.72 21.42 -28.08
C ILE A 880 -12.28 21.39 -26.65
N ASP A 881 -11.46 21.00 -25.66
CA ASP A 881 -11.85 21.08 -24.24
C ASP A 881 -12.13 22.54 -23.81
N GLY A 882 -11.39 23.51 -24.35
CA GLY A 882 -11.65 24.93 -24.17
C GLY A 882 -13.01 25.38 -24.75
N GLU A 883 -13.31 24.97 -25.98
CA GLU A 883 -14.61 25.23 -26.64
C GLU A 883 -15.77 24.63 -25.83
N LEU A 884 -15.65 23.36 -25.40
CA LEU A 884 -16.67 22.68 -24.61
C LEU A 884 -16.98 23.40 -23.30
N ARG A 885 -15.97 23.85 -22.55
CA ARG A 885 -16.17 24.61 -21.31
C ARG A 885 -16.92 25.92 -21.56
N SER A 886 -16.64 26.60 -22.67
CA SER A 886 -17.32 27.85 -23.03
C SER A 886 -18.81 27.64 -23.34
N PHE A 887 -19.15 26.55 -24.02
CA PHE A 887 -20.54 26.18 -24.30
C PHE A 887 -21.26 25.68 -23.05
N GLU A 888 -20.59 24.95 -22.16
CA GLU A 888 -21.15 24.51 -20.87
C GLU A 888 -21.50 25.71 -19.97
N GLN A 889 -20.63 26.71 -19.92
CA GLN A 889 -20.89 27.97 -19.23
C GLN A 889 -22.05 28.74 -19.88
N THR A 890 -22.13 28.75 -21.21
CA THR A 890 -23.24 29.36 -21.95
C THR A 890 -24.57 28.66 -21.63
N ARG A 891 -24.60 27.32 -21.62
CA ARG A 891 -25.78 26.53 -21.24
C ARG A 891 -26.25 26.89 -19.83
N GLN A 892 -25.34 26.90 -18.85
CA GLN A 892 -25.66 27.23 -17.46
C GLN A 892 -26.21 28.67 -17.32
N GLN A 893 -25.59 29.64 -17.98
CA GLN A 893 -26.08 31.02 -17.97
C GLN A 893 -27.48 31.14 -18.58
N ARG A 894 -27.77 30.43 -19.69
CA ARG A 894 -29.09 30.47 -20.33
C ARG A 894 -30.14 29.74 -19.52
N ASP A 895 -29.78 28.66 -18.82
CA ASP A 895 -30.67 27.95 -17.91
C ASP A 895 -31.05 28.81 -16.69
N GLU A 896 -30.07 29.46 -16.05
CA GLU A 896 -30.31 30.44 -14.98
C GLU A 896 -31.20 31.60 -15.44
N GLN A 897 -30.94 32.15 -16.63
CA GLN A 897 -31.78 33.20 -17.23
C GLN A 897 -33.19 32.71 -17.57
N ALA A 898 -33.33 31.48 -18.07
CA ALA A 898 -34.63 30.89 -18.38
C ALA A 898 -35.44 30.61 -17.10
N LEU A 899 -34.78 30.20 -16.01
CA LEU A 899 -35.40 29.97 -14.71
C LEU A 899 -35.87 31.30 -14.10
N ALA A 900 -35.02 32.32 -14.08
CA ALA A 900 -35.41 33.67 -13.68
C ALA A 900 -36.57 34.22 -14.55
N GLN A 901 -36.55 33.95 -15.86
CA GLN A 901 -37.62 34.36 -16.77
C GLN A 901 -38.93 33.60 -16.51
N ARG A 902 -38.88 32.30 -16.16
CA ARG A 902 -40.04 31.52 -15.72
C ARG A 902 -40.62 32.06 -14.43
N GLU A 903 -39.78 32.44 -13.46
CA GLU A 903 -40.23 33.08 -12.23
C GLU A 903 -40.92 34.42 -12.53
N ARG A 904 -40.38 35.24 -13.44
CA ARG A 904 -41.03 36.49 -13.88
C ARG A 904 -42.35 36.24 -14.59
N ILE A 905 -42.44 35.22 -15.44
CA ILE A 905 -43.70 34.82 -16.08
C ILE A 905 -44.69 34.31 -15.03
N SER A 906 -44.25 33.48 -14.08
CA SER A 906 -45.08 32.96 -12.98
C SER A 906 -45.60 34.11 -12.11
N GLN A 907 -44.74 35.06 -11.75
CA GLN A 907 -45.11 36.26 -11.01
C GLN A 907 -46.11 37.10 -11.81
N ARG A 908 -45.88 37.35 -13.11
CA ARG A 908 -46.83 38.08 -13.97
C ARG A 908 -48.14 37.31 -14.22
N LYS A 909 -48.11 35.98 -14.25
CA LYS A 909 -49.32 35.12 -14.32
C LYS A 909 -50.10 35.20 -13.02
N LEU A 910 -49.42 35.20 -11.88
CA LEU A 910 -50.03 35.42 -10.57
C LEU A 910 -50.58 36.85 -10.47
N ASP A 911 -49.87 37.87 -10.96
CA ASP A 911 -50.36 39.24 -11.02
C ASP A 911 -51.57 39.36 -11.96
N GLN A 912 -51.52 38.71 -13.13
CA GLN A 912 -52.66 38.63 -14.05
C GLN A 912 -53.84 37.95 -13.38
N GLN A 913 -53.62 36.80 -12.73
CA GLN A 913 -54.66 36.05 -12.05
C GLN A 913 -55.20 36.83 -10.84
N ALA A 914 -54.36 37.57 -10.12
CA ALA A 914 -54.76 38.48 -9.06
C ALA A 914 -55.57 39.66 -9.62
N LEU A 915 -55.22 40.21 -10.78
CA LEU A 915 -56.01 41.26 -11.45
C LEU A 915 -57.32 40.71 -12.04
N VAL A 916 -57.34 39.49 -12.56
CA VAL A 916 -58.58 38.80 -13.00
C VAL A 916 -59.46 38.53 -11.79
N LEU A 917 -58.91 37.96 -10.72
CA LEU A 917 -59.63 37.74 -9.47
C LEU A 917 -60.09 39.06 -8.86
N ASN A 918 -59.32 40.13 -8.93
CA ASN A 918 -59.73 41.47 -8.48
C ASN A 918 -60.85 42.02 -9.37
N ALA A 919 -60.77 41.87 -10.69
CA ALA A 919 -61.82 42.27 -11.60
C ALA A 919 -63.11 41.45 -11.32
N GLU A 920 -63.00 40.13 -11.16
CA GLU A 920 -64.10 39.24 -10.78
C GLU A 920 -64.63 39.56 -9.38
N GLN A 921 -63.77 39.91 -8.42
CA GLN A 921 -64.15 40.32 -7.07
C GLN A 921 -64.82 41.69 -7.07
N LEU A 922 -64.38 42.64 -7.89
CA LEU A 922 -65.02 43.95 -8.05
C LEU A 922 -66.38 43.78 -8.73
N ALA A 923 -66.45 42.98 -9.79
CA ALA A 923 -67.70 42.59 -10.44
C ALA A 923 -68.66 41.91 -9.45
N ALA A 924 -68.17 40.92 -8.72
CA ALA A 924 -68.93 40.21 -7.70
C ALA A 924 -69.27 41.09 -6.50
N ALA A 925 -68.43 42.06 -6.13
CA ALA A 925 -68.67 42.99 -5.03
C ALA A 925 -69.74 44.03 -5.39
N VAL A 926 -69.78 44.49 -6.64
CA VAL A 926 -70.87 45.33 -7.16
C VAL A 926 -72.17 44.52 -7.15
N VAL A 927 -72.14 43.27 -7.62
CA VAL A 927 -73.30 42.34 -7.57
C VAL A 927 -73.75 42.03 -6.14
N LYS A 928 -72.81 41.74 -5.23
CA LYS A 928 -73.07 41.41 -3.81
C LYS A 928 -73.53 42.63 -3.00
N ALA A 929 -73.11 43.84 -3.37
CA ALA A 929 -73.61 45.09 -2.81
C ALA A 929 -75.05 45.40 -3.24
N GLY A 930 -75.64 44.59 -4.13
CA GLY A 930 -77.04 44.67 -4.55
C GLY A 930 -77.25 45.38 -5.89
N PHE A 931 -76.19 45.65 -6.66
CA PHE A 931 -76.26 46.39 -7.93
C PHE A 931 -75.90 45.48 -9.12
N VAL A 932 -76.46 45.74 -10.30
CA VAL A 932 -76.08 45.02 -11.54
C VAL A 932 -74.91 45.77 -12.19
N LEU A 933 -73.78 45.09 -12.42
CA LEU A 933 -72.53 45.71 -12.88
C LEU A 933 -72.69 46.46 -14.21
N GLU A 934 -73.36 45.86 -15.19
CA GLU A 934 -73.61 46.50 -16.49
C GLU A 934 -74.50 47.75 -16.35
N ASP A 935 -75.48 47.75 -15.44
CA ASP A 935 -76.35 48.92 -15.20
C ASP A 935 -75.60 50.07 -14.51
N VAL A 936 -74.71 49.76 -13.56
CA VAL A 936 -73.85 50.76 -12.90
C VAL A 936 -72.83 51.32 -13.89
N VAL A 937 -72.20 50.47 -14.72
CA VAL A 937 -71.21 50.88 -15.73
C VAL A 937 -71.84 51.71 -16.86
N ASN A 938 -73.08 51.38 -17.27
CA ASN A 938 -73.83 52.12 -18.31
C ASN A 938 -74.49 53.41 -17.78
N GLY A 939 -74.75 53.49 -16.47
CA GLY A 939 -75.27 54.69 -15.80
C GLY A 939 -74.23 55.78 -15.52
N LEU A 940 -72.95 55.51 -15.80
CA LEU A 940 -71.82 56.43 -15.60
C LEU A 940 -71.43 57.10 -16.93
N GLU A 941 -71.20 58.42 -16.92
CA GLU A 941 -70.83 59.19 -18.13
C GLU A 941 -69.50 58.71 -18.75
N GLU A 942 -69.33 58.75 -20.08
CA GLU A 942 -68.09 58.32 -20.77
C GLU A 942 -66.85 59.14 -20.37
N ALA A 943 -67.05 60.38 -19.91
CA ALA A 943 -66.01 61.25 -19.38
C ALA A 943 -65.88 61.23 -17.84
N ALA A 944 -66.59 60.32 -17.15
CA ALA A 944 -66.50 60.19 -15.70
C ALA A 944 -65.08 59.80 -15.28
N ASN A 945 -64.42 60.70 -14.55
CA ASN A 945 -63.06 60.50 -14.11
C ASN A 945 -63.03 59.65 -12.84
N PRO A 946 -62.35 58.48 -12.81
CA PRO A 946 -62.22 57.67 -11.60
C PRO A 946 -61.68 58.48 -10.41
N ALA A 947 -60.84 59.50 -10.67
CA ALA A 947 -60.26 60.36 -9.65
C ALA A 947 -61.28 61.27 -8.93
N GLU A 948 -62.41 61.62 -9.54
CA GLU A 948 -63.44 62.46 -8.91
C GLU A 948 -64.34 61.62 -7.99
N TRP A 949 -64.62 60.37 -8.36
CA TRP A 949 -65.32 59.40 -7.51
C TRP A 949 -64.41 58.87 -6.41
N ASP A 950 -63.12 58.71 -6.70
CA ASP A 950 -62.05 58.48 -5.71
C ASP A 950 -61.87 59.69 -4.78
N ALA A 951 -62.12 60.94 -5.22
CA ALA A 951 -62.11 62.11 -4.34
C ALA A 951 -63.38 62.20 -3.47
N ALA A 952 -64.54 61.75 -3.97
CA ALA A 952 -65.78 61.68 -3.22
C ALA A 952 -65.77 60.54 -2.18
N VAL A 953 -65.34 59.33 -2.58
CA VAL A 953 -64.94 58.24 -1.68
C VAL A 953 -63.82 58.74 -0.78
N GLY A 954 -62.89 59.53 -1.31
CA GLY A 954 -61.77 60.20 -0.64
C GLY A 954 -62.16 61.21 0.44
N GLN A 955 -63.32 61.86 0.35
CA GLN A 955 -63.86 62.76 1.38
C GLN A 955 -64.55 61.98 2.51
N ILE A 956 -65.21 60.87 2.17
CA ILE A 956 -65.74 59.90 3.13
C ILE A 956 -64.56 59.20 3.82
N ASP A 957 -63.55 58.80 3.06
CA ASP A 957 -62.24 58.35 3.49
C ASP A 957 -61.48 59.45 4.23
N ALA A 958 -61.67 60.75 3.98
CA ALA A 958 -61.02 61.81 4.76
C ALA A 958 -61.60 61.89 6.18
N ARG A 959 -62.89 61.63 6.31
CA ARG A 959 -63.57 61.50 7.62
C ARG A 959 -63.21 60.18 8.28
N MET A 960 -63.05 59.09 7.49
CA MET A 960 -62.48 57.84 7.97
C MET A 960 -61.01 58.00 8.36
N ARG A 961 -60.19 58.79 7.62
CA ARG A 961 -58.77 59.19 7.80
C ARG A 961 -58.51 60.12 8.96
N ARG A 962 -59.49 60.88 9.41
CA ARG A 962 -59.38 61.57 10.71
C ARG A 962 -59.42 60.58 11.85
N LEU A 963 -60.15 59.50 11.65
CA LEU A 963 -60.17 58.39 12.57
C LEU A 963 -59.00 57.46 12.24
N GLU A 964 -58.56 57.37 10.98
CA GLU A 964 -57.55 56.45 10.46
C GLU A 964 -56.11 56.92 10.72
N PRO A 965 -55.16 56.01 11.01
CA PRO A 965 -55.27 54.57 10.81
C PRO A 965 -56.10 53.91 11.91
N VAL A 966 -57.29 53.49 11.50
CA VAL A 966 -58.23 52.69 12.23
C VAL A 966 -57.78 51.34 11.76
N ASN A 967 -56.90 50.75 12.52
CA ASN A 967 -56.50 49.43 12.16
C ASN A 967 -57.53 48.49 12.79
N LEU A 968 -58.59 48.20 12.02
CA LEU A 968 -59.55 47.12 12.31
C LEU A 968 -58.84 45.77 12.35
N ALA A 969 -57.83 45.62 11.49
CA ALA A 969 -56.91 44.51 11.51
C ALA A 969 -55.86 44.65 12.62
N ALA A 970 -55.68 45.80 13.31
CA ALA A 970 -54.74 45.88 14.45
C ALA A 970 -55.26 45.05 15.60
N ILE A 971 -56.54 44.69 15.62
CA ILE A 971 -57.03 43.72 16.59
C ILE A 971 -56.38 42.34 16.34
N GLN A 972 -56.10 41.98 15.08
CA GLN A 972 -55.45 40.73 14.65
C GLN A 972 -53.93 40.85 14.39
N GLU A 973 -53.47 41.85 13.64
CA GLU A 973 -52.08 42.18 13.32
C GLU A 973 -51.25 42.61 14.53
N TYR A 974 -51.84 43.29 15.53
CA TYR A 974 -51.17 43.44 16.83
C TYR A 974 -50.92 42.07 17.44
N GLY A 975 -51.87 41.13 17.31
CA GLY A 975 -51.71 39.74 17.78
C GLY A 975 -50.62 38.98 17.03
N GLU A 976 -50.58 39.04 15.70
CA GLU A 976 -49.60 38.33 14.86
C GLU A 976 -48.19 38.95 14.93
N ALA A 977 -48.08 40.28 14.90
CA ALA A 977 -46.80 40.98 15.06
C ALA A 977 -46.27 40.88 16.49
N ALA A 978 -47.14 40.83 17.51
CA ALA A 978 -46.73 40.54 18.89
C ALA A 978 -46.17 39.13 19.01
N GLN A 979 -46.82 38.12 18.42
CA GLN A 979 -46.27 36.75 18.40
C GLN A 979 -44.93 36.65 17.68
N ARG A 980 -44.75 37.37 16.57
CA ARG A 980 -43.50 37.35 15.79
C ARG A 980 -42.36 38.11 16.47
N SER A 981 -42.64 39.25 17.11
CA SER A 981 -41.66 39.93 17.97
C SER A 981 -41.33 39.07 19.18
N GLU A 982 -42.31 38.49 19.86
CA GLU A 982 -42.10 37.61 21.01
C GLU A 982 -41.24 36.39 20.62
N TYR A 983 -41.41 35.84 19.41
CA TYR A 983 -40.55 34.78 18.87
C TYR A 983 -39.11 35.23 18.58
N LEU A 984 -38.90 36.38 17.93
CA LEU A 984 -37.56 36.89 17.61
C LEU A 984 -36.83 37.47 18.83
N ASP A 985 -37.59 38.08 19.75
CA ASP A 985 -37.13 38.49 21.07
C ASP A 985 -36.77 37.26 21.90
N ALA A 986 -37.57 36.19 21.87
CA ALA A 986 -37.22 34.92 22.49
C ALA A 986 -35.96 34.31 21.87
N GLN A 987 -35.82 34.29 20.54
CA GLN A 987 -34.59 33.78 19.90
C GLN A 987 -33.36 34.63 20.15
N ASN A 988 -33.50 35.95 20.23
CA ASN A 988 -32.37 36.83 20.55
C ASN A 988 -32.03 36.79 22.03
N VAL A 989 -33.02 36.71 22.92
CA VAL A 989 -32.81 36.45 24.34
C VAL A 989 -32.17 35.08 24.48
N ASP A 990 -32.61 34.03 23.78
CA ASP A 990 -32.02 32.69 23.83
C ASP A 990 -30.60 32.65 23.27
N LEU A 991 -30.30 33.34 22.17
CA LEU A 991 -28.96 33.40 21.58
C LEU A 991 -28.02 34.33 22.34
N THR A 992 -28.52 35.44 22.88
CA THR A 992 -27.75 36.35 23.75
C THR A 992 -27.55 35.70 25.10
N THR A 993 -28.55 35.04 25.67
CA THR A 993 -28.43 34.23 26.88
C THR A 993 -27.54 33.02 26.63
N ALA A 994 -27.57 32.39 25.45
CA ALA A 994 -26.63 31.32 25.11
C ALA A 994 -25.22 31.86 24.91
N LEU A 995 -25.04 33.02 24.28
CA LEU A 995 -23.74 33.68 24.13
C LEU A 995 -23.20 34.11 25.49
N GLU A 996 -24.00 34.79 26.31
CA GLU A 996 -23.71 35.15 27.69
C GLU A 996 -23.45 33.90 28.51
N THR A 997 -24.21 32.81 28.34
CA THR A 997 -23.96 31.52 29.01
C THR A 997 -22.66 30.89 28.54
N LEU A 998 -22.28 31.02 27.26
CA LEU A 998 -21.02 30.51 26.71
C LEU A 998 -19.84 31.39 27.14
N GLU A 999 -20.00 32.70 27.19
CA GLU A 999 -19.00 33.67 27.65
C GLU A 999 -18.84 33.63 29.17
N GLU A 1000 -19.93 33.50 29.92
CA GLU A 1000 -19.94 33.19 31.34
C GLU A 1000 -19.39 31.80 31.57
N ALA A 1001 -19.68 30.81 30.73
CA ALA A 1001 -19.04 29.50 30.81
C ALA A 1001 -17.55 29.63 30.56
N ILE A 1002 -17.06 30.43 29.61
CA ILE A 1002 -15.62 30.70 29.45
C ILE A 1002 -15.06 31.45 30.65
N ARG A 1003 -15.71 32.52 31.12
CA ARG A 1003 -15.23 33.29 32.28
C ARG A 1003 -15.26 32.45 33.55
N LYS A 1004 -16.25 31.56 33.70
CA LYS A 1004 -16.37 30.59 34.79
C LYS A 1004 -15.34 29.50 34.63
N ILE A 1005 -15.11 28.98 33.42
CA ILE A 1005 -14.03 28.04 33.10
C ILE A 1005 -12.69 28.68 33.40
N ASP A 1006 -12.43 29.93 33.02
CA ASP A 1006 -11.17 30.64 33.24
C ASP A 1006 -10.99 31.01 34.71
N ARG A 1007 -12.06 31.40 35.42
CA ARG A 1007 -12.03 31.68 36.86
C ARG A 1007 -11.87 30.40 37.67
N GLU A 1008 -12.59 29.34 37.32
CA GLU A 1008 -12.43 28.00 37.90
C GLU A 1008 -11.06 27.42 37.54
N THR A 1009 -10.54 27.65 36.33
CA THR A 1009 -9.21 27.19 35.89
C THR A 1009 -8.12 27.95 36.64
N ARG A 1010 -8.16 29.27 36.70
CA ARG A 1010 -7.21 30.07 37.51
C ARG A 1010 -7.31 29.72 38.99
N GLY A 1011 -8.53 29.56 39.50
CA GLY A 1011 -8.80 29.19 40.89
C GLY A 1011 -8.28 27.79 41.21
N ARG A 1012 -8.62 26.78 40.40
CA ARG A 1012 -8.14 25.41 40.57
C ARG A 1012 -6.65 25.29 40.34
N PHE A 1013 -6.08 26.02 39.38
CA PHE A 1013 -4.64 26.01 39.12
C PHE A 1013 -3.91 26.63 40.30
N LYS A 1014 -4.38 27.78 40.81
CA LYS A 1014 -3.80 28.43 41.98
C LYS A 1014 -3.97 27.61 43.25
N ASP A 1015 -5.17 27.07 43.51
CA ASP A 1015 -5.43 26.20 44.68
C ASP A 1015 -4.59 24.92 44.59
N THR A 1016 -4.50 24.30 43.40
CA THR A 1016 -3.63 23.14 43.16
C THR A 1016 -2.17 23.51 43.36
N PHE A 1017 -1.72 24.64 42.81
CA PHE A 1017 -0.36 25.13 42.99
C PHE A 1017 -0.05 25.38 44.47
N ASP A 1018 -0.93 26.07 45.20
CA ASP A 1018 -0.75 26.41 46.62
C ASP A 1018 -0.79 25.16 47.50
N ARG A 1019 -1.69 24.21 47.20
CA ARG A 1019 -1.79 22.93 47.92
C ARG A 1019 -0.65 21.98 47.60
N VAL A 1020 -0.19 21.92 46.35
CA VAL A 1020 1.02 21.17 45.98
C VAL A 1020 2.24 21.83 46.61
N ASN A 1021 2.36 23.16 46.57
CA ASN A 1021 3.46 23.89 47.20
C ASN A 1021 3.49 23.63 48.71
N SER A 1022 2.34 23.68 49.38
CA SER A 1022 2.20 23.33 50.81
C SER A 1022 2.53 21.85 51.06
N GLY A 1023 2.09 20.96 50.18
CA GLY A 1023 2.41 19.54 50.21
C GLY A 1023 3.91 19.28 50.07
N VAL A 1024 4.59 19.97 49.14
CA VAL A 1024 6.05 19.92 48.99
C VAL A 1024 6.73 20.44 50.24
N GLN A 1025 6.29 21.58 50.78
CA GLN A 1025 6.83 22.16 52.02
C GLN A 1025 6.65 21.24 53.23
N ALA A 1026 5.59 20.43 53.28
CA ALA A 1026 5.32 19.49 54.37
C ALA A 1026 6.00 18.12 54.19
N LEU A 1027 6.04 17.60 52.96
CA LEU A 1027 6.62 16.29 52.64
C LEU A 1027 8.15 16.34 52.56
N TYR A 1028 8.71 17.46 52.09
CA TYR A 1028 10.16 17.59 51.93
C TYR A 1028 10.91 17.42 53.27
N PRO A 1029 10.54 18.08 54.39
CA PRO A 1029 11.20 17.86 55.68
C PRO A 1029 10.95 16.46 56.25
N ARG A 1030 9.76 15.86 56.02
CA ARG A 1030 9.45 14.48 56.46
C ARG A 1030 10.33 13.45 55.75
N LEU A 1031 10.60 13.66 54.46
CA LEU A 1031 11.43 12.78 53.62
C LEU A 1031 12.93 12.98 53.87
N PHE A 1032 13.41 14.21 54.10
CA PHE A 1032 14.83 14.53 54.32
C PHE A 1032 15.27 14.60 55.80
N GLY A 1033 14.33 14.60 56.74
CA GLY A 1033 14.61 14.85 58.16
C GLY A 1033 15.00 16.31 58.48
N GLY A 1034 14.68 17.26 57.58
CA GLY A 1034 14.99 18.70 57.68
C GLY A 1034 15.08 19.39 56.31
N GLY A 1035 15.29 20.71 56.26
CA GLY A 1035 15.33 21.49 55.01
C GLY A 1035 13.95 22.00 54.55
N HIS A 1036 13.90 22.77 53.46
CA HIS A 1036 12.66 23.36 52.91
C HIS A 1036 12.69 23.38 51.38
N ALA A 1037 11.56 23.11 50.74
CA ALA A 1037 11.39 23.31 49.30
C ALA A 1037 10.04 23.97 49.02
N TYR A 1038 9.97 24.83 48.01
CA TYR A 1038 8.77 25.54 47.60
C TYR A 1038 8.71 25.72 46.07
N LEU A 1039 7.51 25.97 45.55
CA LEU A 1039 7.26 26.28 44.14
C LEU A 1039 7.16 27.79 43.91
N GLU A 1040 7.61 28.25 42.75
CA GLU A 1040 7.57 29.64 42.31
C GLU A 1040 7.00 29.73 40.87
N LEU A 1041 6.26 30.80 40.57
CA LEU A 1041 5.68 31.06 39.24
C LEU A 1041 6.60 32.02 38.47
N THR A 1042 6.82 31.77 37.18
CA THR A 1042 7.75 32.59 36.38
C THR A 1042 7.15 33.88 35.82
N GLY A 1043 5.83 34.10 35.95
CA GLY A 1043 5.12 35.28 35.44
C GLY A 1043 3.83 35.60 36.19
N GLU A 1044 3.14 36.69 35.83
CA GLU A 1044 1.96 37.19 36.55
C GLU A 1044 0.62 36.59 36.07
N ASP A 1045 0.48 36.19 34.80
CA ASP A 1045 -0.76 35.60 34.28
C ASP A 1045 -0.83 34.09 34.50
N LEU A 1046 -1.56 33.69 35.55
CA LEU A 1046 -1.79 32.30 35.96
C LEU A 1046 -2.24 31.35 34.82
N LEU A 1047 -2.78 31.84 33.72
CA LEU A 1047 -3.15 31.02 32.57
C LEU A 1047 -1.97 30.60 31.69
N ASP A 1048 -0.85 31.32 31.72
CA ASP A 1048 0.29 31.11 30.82
C ASP A 1048 1.67 31.07 31.53
N THR A 1049 1.78 31.32 32.85
CA THR A 1049 3.08 31.24 33.58
C THR A 1049 3.71 29.85 33.58
N GLY A 1050 5.04 29.76 33.59
CA GLY A 1050 5.76 28.54 33.97
C GLY A 1050 5.81 28.32 35.49
N VAL A 1051 6.19 27.11 35.90
CA VAL A 1051 6.39 26.74 37.32
C VAL A 1051 7.82 26.26 37.54
N THR A 1052 8.50 26.80 38.55
CA THR A 1052 9.84 26.36 38.99
C THR A 1052 9.80 25.88 40.43
N ILE A 1053 10.70 24.96 40.78
CA ILE A 1053 10.83 24.42 42.13
C ILE A 1053 12.18 24.85 42.73
N MET A 1054 12.13 25.39 43.94
CA MET A 1054 13.28 25.84 44.71
C MET A 1054 13.45 24.93 45.92
N ALA A 1055 14.64 24.37 46.12
CA ALA A 1055 14.90 23.44 47.21
C ALA A 1055 16.14 23.84 48.01
N ARG A 1056 16.04 23.67 49.33
CA ARG A 1056 17.08 23.94 50.31
C ARG A 1056 17.30 22.71 51.20
N PRO A 1057 18.29 21.87 50.86
CA PRO A 1057 18.69 20.76 51.72
C PRO A 1057 19.20 21.26 53.09
N PRO A 1058 19.14 20.43 54.14
CA PRO A 1058 19.64 20.78 55.47
C PRO A 1058 21.12 21.20 55.41
N GLY A 1059 21.43 22.40 55.92
CA GLY A 1059 22.79 22.95 55.97
C GLY A 1059 23.28 23.73 54.72
N LYS A 1060 22.50 23.83 53.64
CA LYS A 1060 22.87 24.57 52.40
C LYS A 1060 22.00 25.81 52.15
N ARG A 1061 22.42 26.69 51.22
CA ARG A 1061 21.62 27.84 50.74
C ARG A 1061 20.60 27.39 49.67
N VAL A 1062 19.55 28.19 49.45
CA VAL A 1062 18.54 27.94 48.41
C VAL A 1062 19.21 28.02 47.04
N SER A 1063 19.02 27.01 46.20
CA SER A 1063 19.53 26.96 44.83
C SER A 1063 18.52 26.28 43.90
N SER A 1064 18.57 26.59 42.60
CA SER A 1064 17.81 25.84 41.60
C SER A 1064 18.19 24.35 41.62
N ILE A 1065 17.23 23.46 41.37
CA ILE A 1065 17.42 22.01 41.53
C ILE A 1065 18.59 21.48 40.69
N SER A 1066 18.89 22.09 39.54
CA SER A 1066 20.01 21.73 38.66
C SER A 1066 21.36 21.64 39.41
N LEU A 1067 21.54 22.38 40.52
CA LEU A 1067 22.78 22.45 41.31
C LEU A 1067 22.85 21.48 42.51
N LEU A 1068 21.84 20.63 42.73
CA LEU A 1068 21.79 19.66 43.84
C LEU A 1068 22.47 18.31 43.51
N SER A 1069 22.85 17.53 44.54
CA SER A 1069 23.42 16.19 44.33
C SER A 1069 22.37 15.18 43.82
N GLY A 1070 22.79 14.08 43.18
CA GLY A 1070 21.87 13.11 42.56
C GLY A 1070 20.81 12.52 43.50
N GLY A 1071 21.17 12.21 44.75
CA GLY A 1071 20.22 11.74 45.77
C GLY A 1071 19.28 12.84 46.29
N GLU A 1072 19.79 14.07 46.46
CA GLU A 1072 18.96 15.24 46.83
C GLU A 1072 17.98 15.62 45.71
N LYS A 1073 18.41 15.52 44.45
CA LYS A 1073 17.57 15.68 43.26
C LYS A 1073 16.43 14.68 43.26
N ALA A 1074 16.75 13.39 43.38
CA ALA A 1074 15.76 12.31 43.39
C ALA A 1074 14.70 12.51 44.49
N MET A 1075 15.14 12.80 45.72
CA MET A 1075 14.24 13.00 46.85
C MET A 1075 13.38 14.27 46.74
N THR A 1076 13.91 15.35 46.15
CA THR A 1076 13.14 16.58 45.88
C THR A 1076 12.03 16.32 44.87
N ALA A 1077 12.32 15.58 43.80
CA ALA A 1077 11.33 15.22 42.80
C ALA A 1077 10.32 14.20 43.32
N VAL A 1078 10.75 13.24 44.13
CA VAL A 1078 9.86 12.32 44.84
C VAL A 1078 8.88 13.10 45.74
N ALA A 1079 9.37 14.10 46.48
CA ALA A 1079 8.51 14.98 47.29
C ALA A 1079 7.51 15.78 46.43
N LEU A 1080 7.92 16.31 45.27
CA LEU A 1080 7.04 17.01 44.33
C LEU A 1080 5.99 16.07 43.72
N VAL A 1081 6.41 14.91 43.23
CA VAL A 1081 5.49 13.94 42.62
C VAL A 1081 4.48 13.44 43.66
N PHE A 1082 4.90 13.14 44.89
CA PHE A 1082 3.97 12.75 45.95
C PHE A 1082 3.06 13.90 46.41
N ALA A 1083 3.54 15.15 46.42
CA ALA A 1083 2.69 16.31 46.71
C ALA A 1083 1.61 16.51 45.65
N ILE A 1084 1.95 16.32 44.38
CA ILE A 1084 1.01 16.30 43.26
C ILE A 1084 0.03 15.13 43.40
N PHE A 1085 0.53 13.95 43.78
CA PHE A 1085 -0.25 12.74 43.95
C PHE A 1085 -1.24 12.78 45.12
N GLN A 1086 -0.89 13.42 46.25
CA GLN A 1086 -1.79 13.58 47.40
C GLN A 1086 -3.01 14.46 47.08
N LEU A 1087 -2.88 15.37 46.12
CA LEU A 1087 -3.93 16.31 45.78
C LEU A 1087 -5.08 15.65 44.99
N ASN A 1088 -4.71 14.90 43.95
CA ASN A 1088 -5.64 14.16 43.12
C ASN A 1088 -5.09 12.73 42.94
N PRO A 1089 -5.46 11.81 43.85
CA PRO A 1089 -4.89 10.48 43.87
C PRO A 1089 -5.34 9.73 42.61
N ALA A 1090 -4.38 9.32 41.80
CA ALA A 1090 -4.67 8.37 40.74
C ALA A 1090 -5.13 7.04 41.38
N PRO A 1091 -6.04 6.29 40.74
CA PRO A 1091 -6.60 5.04 41.29
C PRO A 1091 -5.53 3.99 41.62
N PHE A 1092 -4.38 4.03 40.93
CA PHE A 1092 -3.19 3.27 41.28
C PHE A 1092 -1.92 4.09 40.97
N CYS A 1093 -0.82 3.74 41.63
CA CYS A 1093 0.52 4.28 41.40
C CYS A 1093 1.50 3.14 41.15
N LEU A 1094 2.36 3.31 40.15
CA LEU A 1094 3.38 2.35 39.77
C LEU A 1094 4.78 2.95 39.98
N LEU A 1095 5.62 2.30 40.79
CA LEU A 1095 6.98 2.76 41.10
C LEU A 1095 8.01 1.74 40.56
N ASP A 1096 8.85 2.12 39.59
CA ASP A 1096 9.94 1.29 39.06
C ASP A 1096 11.29 1.73 39.62
N GLU A 1097 11.87 0.93 40.53
CA GLU A 1097 13.23 1.10 41.05
C GLU A 1097 13.55 2.53 41.54
N VAL A 1098 12.54 3.22 42.08
CA VAL A 1098 12.63 4.61 42.60
C VAL A 1098 13.57 4.73 43.80
N ASP A 1099 13.85 3.60 44.46
CA ASP A 1099 14.76 3.43 45.58
C ASP A 1099 16.24 3.25 45.19
N ALA A 1100 16.55 3.01 43.91
CA ALA A 1100 17.92 2.78 43.44
C ALA A 1100 18.92 3.93 43.72
N PRO A 1101 18.56 5.24 43.62
CA PRO A 1101 19.47 6.34 43.91
C PRO A 1101 19.47 6.77 45.39
N LEU A 1102 18.80 6.04 46.29
CA LEU A 1102 18.59 6.41 47.69
C LEU A 1102 19.44 5.57 48.66
N ASP A 1103 19.83 6.17 49.79
CA ASP A 1103 20.49 5.48 50.91
C ASP A 1103 19.46 4.79 51.83
N GLU A 1104 19.92 3.79 52.59
CA GLU A 1104 19.06 2.88 53.38
C GLU A 1104 18.14 3.61 54.38
N ALA A 1105 18.62 4.72 54.96
CA ALA A 1105 17.83 5.57 55.86
C ALA A 1105 16.68 6.31 55.15
N ASN A 1106 16.89 6.76 53.90
CA ASN A 1106 15.84 7.44 53.12
C ASN A 1106 14.89 6.45 52.43
N VAL A 1107 15.36 5.25 52.07
CA VAL A 1107 14.49 4.16 51.60
C VAL A 1107 13.47 3.78 52.67
N GLY A 1108 13.87 3.67 53.94
CA GLY A 1108 12.93 3.43 55.04
C GLY A 1108 11.88 4.53 55.22
N ARG A 1109 12.26 5.81 55.06
CA ARG A 1109 11.33 6.94 55.11
C ARG A 1109 10.34 6.94 53.94
N LEU A 1110 10.83 6.63 52.75
CA LEU A 1110 10.01 6.46 51.54
C LEU A 1110 9.00 5.31 51.72
N ALA A 1111 9.46 4.13 52.19
CA ALA A 1111 8.61 2.97 52.39
C ALA A 1111 7.49 3.23 53.42
N ASN A 1112 7.80 3.92 54.52
CA ASN A 1112 6.79 4.30 55.52
C ASN A 1112 5.74 5.28 54.96
N MET A 1113 6.17 6.24 54.14
CA MET A 1113 5.25 7.19 53.48
C MET A 1113 4.34 6.47 52.47
N VAL A 1114 4.89 5.58 51.65
CA VAL A 1114 4.13 4.77 50.70
C VAL A 1114 3.12 3.88 51.43
N LYS A 1115 3.51 3.31 52.59
CA LYS A 1115 2.61 2.52 53.44
C LYS A 1115 1.44 3.35 54.00
N GLU A 1116 1.69 4.56 54.50
CA GLU A 1116 0.65 5.50 54.97
C GLU A 1116 -0.31 5.87 53.83
N MET A 1117 0.21 6.11 52.62
CA MET A 1117 -0.60 6.46 51.45
C MET A 1117 -1.37 5.26 50.86
N SER A 1118 -0.90 4.03 51.08
CA SER A 1118 -1.53 2.80 50.56
C SER A 1118 -2.91 2.48 51.13
N GLU A 1119 -3.31 3.17 52.21
CA GLU A 1119 -4.66 3.07 52.77
C GLU A 1119 -5.72 3.62 51.81
N LYS A 1120 -5.35 4.61 50.98
CA LYS A 1120 -6.28 5.31 50.07
C LYS A 1120 -5.99 5.03 48.60
N VAL A 1121 -4.78 4.59 48.26
CA VAL A 1121 -4.36 4.42 46.86
C VAL A 1121 -3.66 3.08 46.68
N GLN A 1122 -3.89 2.43 45.54
CA GLN A 1122 -3.23 1.18 45.21
C GLN A 1122 -1.80 1.43 44.72
N PHE A 1123 -0.79 0.95 45.44
CA PHE A 1123 0.62 1.00 45.04
C PHE A 1123 1.09 -0.34 44.50
N LEU A 1124 1.71 -0.30 43.33
CA LEU A 1124 2.49 -1.38 42.76
C LEU A 1124 3.93 -0.89 42.65
N PHE A 1125 4.86 -1.57 43.31
CA PHE A 1125 6.26 -1.20 43.25
C PHE A 1125 7.12 -2.35 42.75
N VAL A 1126 8.05 -2.05 41.86
CA VAL A 1126 9.13 -2.92 41.42
C VAL A 1126 10.38 -2.46 42.13
N SER A 1127 10.94 -3.29 43.01
CA SER A 1127 12.14 -2.96 43.78
C SER A 1127 12.96 -4.23 44.03
N HIS A 1128 14.28 -4.04 44.19
CA HIS A 1128 15.23 -5.06 44.65
C HIS A 1128 15.70 -4.81 46.10
N ASN A 1129 15.22 -3.75 46.77
CA ASN A 1129 15.60 -3.37 48.11
C ASN A 1129 14.74 -4.09 49.17
N LYS A 1130 15.42 -4.72 50.14
CA LYS A 1130 14.80 -5.51 51.20
C LYS A 1130 13.81 -4.69 52.05
N ALA A 1131 14.14 -3.44 52.38
CA ALA A 1131 13.28 -2.59 53.21
C ALA A 1131 11.95 -2.24 52.53
N THR A 1132 11.96 -2.06 51.20
CA THR A 1132 10.74 -1.79 50.42
C THR A 1132 9.94 -3.09 50.18
N MET A 1133 10.60 -4.24 50.04
CA MET A 1133 9.94 -5.55 49.93
C MET A 1133 9.19 -5.94 51.21
N GLU A 1134 9.79 -5.71 52.39
CA GLU A 1134 9.19 -6.00 53.69
C GLU A 1134 7.95 -5.14 53.97
N ALA A 1135 7.86 -3.96 53.35
CA ALA A 1135 6.68 -3.12 53.48
C ALA A 1135 5.46 -3.77 52.80
N ALA A 1136 5.63 -4.47 51.67
CA ALA A 1136 4.57 -5.04 50.84
C ALA A 1136 3.57 -5.90 51.63
N ARG A 1137 2.28 -5.85 51.28
CA ARG A 1137 1.30 -6.84 51.81
C ARG A 1137 1.32 -8.14 51.01
N GLN A 1138 1.61 -8.03 49.71
CA GLN A 1138 1.69 -9.17 48.81
C GLN A 1138 2.89 -9.03 47.89
N LEU A 1139 3.60 -10.13 47.64
CA LEU A 1139 4.71 -10.17 46.70
C LEU A 1139 4.37 -11.04 45.49
N SER A 1140 4.43 -10.43 44.32
CA SER A 1140 4.35 -11.10 43.03
C SER A 1140 5.75 -11.28 42.49
N GLY A 1141 6.29 -12.48 42.68
CA GLY A 1141 7.58 -12.91 42.16
C GLY A 1141 7.53 -13.10 40.65
N VAL A 1142 8.40 -12.42 39.90
CA VAL A 1142 8.70 -12.73 38.50
C VAL A 1142 9.94 -13.61 38.47
N THR A 1143 9.82 -14.77 37.86
CA THR A 1143 10.93 -15.72 37.70
C THR A 1143 11.11 -16.07 36.24
N MET A 1144 12.35 -16.33 35.83
CA MET A 1144 12.65 -16.90 34.52
C MET A 1144 13.07 -18.34 34.73
N ARG A 1145 12.11 -19.27 34.66
CA ARG A 1145 12.39 -20.71 34.68
C ARG A 1145 13.04 -21.16 33.38
N GLU A 1146 12.70 -20.49 32.28
CA GLU A 1146 13.28 -20.65 30.95
C GLU A 1146 13.96 -19.32 30.57
N PRO A 1147 15.19 -19.33 30.03
CA PRO A 1147 15.85 -18.11 29.56
C PRO A 1147 14.99 -17.35 28.54
N GLY A 1148 14.67 -16.08 28.85
CA GLY A 1148 13.85 -15.21 27.99
C GLY A 1148 12.33 -15.32 28.16
N VAL A 1149 11.84 -16.21 29.04
CA VAL A 1149 10.40 -16.36 29.33
C VAL A 1149 10.12 -16.10 30.81
N SER A 1150 9.39 -15.02 31.09
CA SER A 1150 8.97 -14.63 32.43
C SER A 1150 7.71 -15.38 32.85
N ARG A 1151 7.68 -15.87 34.09
CA ARG A 1151 6.48 -16.40 34.76
C ARG A 1151 6.26 -15.73 36.11
N LEU A 1152 4.99 -15.57 36.46
CA LEU A 1152 4.56 -15.00 37.74
C LEU A 1152 4.34 -16.10 38.78
N VAL A 1153 4.79 -15.83 40.01
CA VAL A 1153 4.59 -16.63 41.21
C VAL A 1153 4.16 -15.68 42.31
N SER A 1154 2.91 -15.78 42.77
CA SER A 1154 2.40 -14.92 43.86
C SER A 1154 2.62 -15.59 45.22
N VAL A 1155 3.13 -14.84 46.20
CA VAL A 1155 3.25 -15.24 47.59
C VAL A 1155 2.57 -14.18 48.47
N ASP A 1156 1.65 -14.61 49.32
CA ASP A 1156 1.07 -13.76 50.37
C ASP A 1156 1.99 -13.80 51.61
N LEU A 1157 2.47 -12.63 52.03
CA LEU A 1157 3.40 -12.52 53.15
C LEU A 1157 2.74 -12.82 54.50
N GLU A 1158 1.43 -12.54 54.67
CA GLU A 1158 0.69 -12.85 55.91
C GLU A 1158 0.39 -14.35 56.04
N GLU A 1159 0.17 -15.04 54.93
CA GLU A 1159 -0.07 -16.49 54.89
C GLU A 1159 1.25 -17.27 55.02
N ALA A 1160 2.33 -16.79 54.39
CA ALA A 1160 3.67 -17.36 54.52
C ALA A 1160 4.25 -17.20 55.94
N ALA A 1161 4.04 -16.05 56.60
CA ALA A 1161 4.42 -15.86 58.00
C ALA A 1161 3.63 -16.77 58.96
N ARG A 1162 2.35 -17.07 58.66
CA ARG A 1162 1.52 -18.03 59.40
C ARG A 1162 2.00 -19.48 59.23
N LEU A 1163 2.42 -19.87 58.03
CA LEU A 1163 2.94 -21.21 57.73
C LEU A 1163 4.37 -21.43 58.27
N ALA A 1164 5.22 -20.40 58.26
CA ALA A 1164 6.58 -20.46 58.82
C ALA A 1164 6.60 -20.46 60.35
N GLY A 1165 5.55 -19.94 61.03
CA GLY A 1165 5.39 -20.02 62.48
C GLY A 1165 4.80 -21.35 62.99
N ALA A 1166 4.39 -22.26 62.09
CA ALA A 1166 3.84 -23.58 62.40
C ALA A 1166 4.78 -24.74 61.98
N ALA A 1167 6.05 -24.42 61.63
CA ALA A 1167 7.09 -25.36 61.26
C ALA A 1167 8.23 -25.41 62.29
#